data_AF-A0A819ZA84-F1
#
_entry.id   AF-A0A819ZA84-F1
#
_cell.length_a   1.000
_cell.length_b   1.000
_cell.length_c   1.000
_cell.angle_alpha   90.00
_cell.angle_beta   90.00
_cell.angle_gamma   90.00
#
_symmetry.space_group_name_H-M   'P 1'
#
loop_
_entity.id
_entity.type
_entity.pdbx_description
1 polymer ?
#
loop_
_entity_poly.entity_id
_entity_poly.type
_entity_poly.pdbx_seq_one_letter_code
_entity_poly.pdbx_strand_id
1 'polypeptide(L)'
;PMNLVDGKPLFVWNIQSIIHNIPSCRQLAIFHNTVLSKYAFPRLVKWWFPDIPIHFVEVPYLTRGAAETLFVGMNQLITKNPELHSVSILVCDNDIAISAPLSLDICNKDPFLVVQYNTEPDPIYSYVQAIDNVTSSNHNPFHVRDVHEKVKVSDWICVGIYGFPSASFAIEQTRELLKTRTSNNNEYYLSHLYTTMCARHLVVRAIPTTNICILGTPSNIRDNGSAVWNLDVPATKKKLRVVFDLDNTLVSYPQIPGDYSTVLPIEHTINWTRALKAEGHTIIVYTARRMDTHKSNVGKVIADIARVTFDTLDKFGIPYDEIIFGKPIGDIYIDDRAINPWDPSAAKGMGFYRYSEMTHTPHGMSGTPFLQCTSHNHHALYSNNVVLKEGPTTALLGEAYFYQQLQENSQMASIKNYFPTFYGIEQKGEKISAMKLQYVKGVPMSLIYFHSVVSTDLFYRILTSADAIHNVNLPLCENLDQHIRANYIDKMVDRFRNHPEHYSFVPENERDMVFTTLLSKLEEYLNSNRLKRSSCIHGDFWFANILAEGDKHVKFIDMKGSLWNFLSTCGDPIYDWAKLYQSIVGFDNVVVFHKIDHKNLSRESLTNQLKSFIEERGYSWADVRLISAVLMFGAYWAVDSLLDDNLKIALWKIICLEADISTNL
;
A
#
# COMPACT_ATOMS: atom_id res chain seq x y z
N PRO A 1 10.66 9.10 -2.03
CA PRO A 1 10.34 10.47 -2.52
C PRO A 1 10.59 11.61 -1.52
N MET A 2 10.36 11.45 -0.20
CA MET A 2 10.49 12.56 0.77
C MET A 2 11.89 12.73 1.40
N ASN A 3 12.82 11.81 1.13
CA ASN A 3 14.21 11.92 1.59
C ASN A 3 14.83 13.23 1.11
N LEU A 4 15.57 13.91 1.98
CA LEU A 4 16.27 15.13 1.61
C LEU A 4 17.51 14.79 0.78
N VAL A 5 17.66 15.50 -0.33
CA VAL A 5 18.83 15.54 -1.20
C VAL A 5 19.23 17.00 -1.33
N ASP A 6 20.42 17.35 -0.83
CA ASP A 6 20.91 18.74 -0.77
C ASP A 6 19.90 19.73 -0.16
N GLY A 7 19.31 19.34 0.98
CA GLY A 7 18.37 20.18 1.74
C GLY A 7 16.94 20.29 1.15
N LYS A 8 16.61 19.62 0.05
CA LYS A 8 15.26 19.56 -0.52
C LYS A 8 14.76 18.11 -0.65
N PRO A 9 13.46 17.82 -0.49
CA PRO A 9 12.95 16.47 -0.75
C PRO A 9 13.20 16.02 -2.19
N LEU A 10 13.49 14.73 -2.40
CA LEU A 10 13.78 14.16 -3.73
C LEU A 10 12.66 14.43 -4.76
N PHE A 11 11.39 14.39 -4.35
CA PHE A 11 10.27 14.68 -5.24
C PHE A 11 10.30 16.12 -5.80
N VAL A 12 10.90 17.06 -5.08
CA VAL A 12 11.04 18.46 -5.53
C VAL A 12 11.97 18.51 -6.72
N TRP A 13 13.14 17.85 -6.64
CA TRP A 13 14.09 17.76 -7.75
C TRP A 13 13.46 17.13 -8.99
N ASN A 14 12.74 16.03 -8.82
CA ASN A 14 12.05 15.33 -9.89
C ASN A 14 11.00 16.24 -10.58
N ILE A 15 10.01 16.72 -9.81
CA ILE A 15 8.89 17.52 -10.35
C ILE A 15 9.41 18.82 -10.97
N GLN A 16 10.28 19.56 -10.27
CA GLN A 16 10.85 20.81 -10.77
C GLN A 16 11.56 20.59 -12.11
N SER A 17 12.38 19.54 -12.22
CA SER A 17 13.11 19.24 -13.45
C SER A 17 12.18 18.90 -14.62
N ILE A 18 11.07 18.18 -14.37
CA ILE A 18 10.06 17.85 -15.38
C ILE A 18 9.39 19.11 -15.91
N ILE A 19 8.92 19.99 -15.02
CA ILE A 19 8.19 21.21 -15.41
C ILE A 19 9.09 22.16 -16.22
N HIS A 20 10.35 22.31 -15.81
CA HIS A 20 11.28 23.23 -16.46
C HIS A 20 11.78 22.70 -17.81
N ASN A 21 12.01 21.38 -17.92
CA ASN A 21 12.69 20.79 -19.07
C ASN A 21 11.75 20.06 -20.04
N ILE A 22 10.45 20.00 -19.75
CA ILE A 22 9.42 19.47 -20.66
C ILE A 22 8.36 20.55 -20.90
N PRO A 23 8.58 21.49 -21.84
CA PRO A 23 7.68 22.62 -22.08
C PRO A 23 6.25 22.24 -22.48
N SER A 24 6.06 21.02 -23.01
CA SER A 24 4.76 20.49 -23.40
C SER A 24 3.93 19.95 -22.21
N CYS A 25 4.52 19.83 -21.02
CA CYS A 25 3.83 19.35 -19.82
C CYS A 25 2.85 20.42 -19.31
N ARG A 26 1.55 20.12 -19.34
CA ARG A 26 0.48 21.05 -18.92
C ARG A 26 -0.10 20.76 -17.54
N GLN A 27 0.01 19.52 -17.08
CA GLN A 27 -0.57 19.02 -15.84
C GLN A 27 0.19 17.78 -15.39
N LEU A 28 0.15 17.49 -14.09
CA LEU A 28 0.79 16.33 -13.50
C LEU A 28 -0.25 15.41 -12.85
N ALA A 29 0.01 14.11 -12.91
CA ALA A 29 -0.68 13.13 -12.09
C ALA A 29 0.35 12.40 -11.23
N ILE A 30 0.11 12.34 -9.92
CA ILE A 30 0.99 11.68 -8.96
C ILE A 30 0.25 10.47 -8.40
N PHE A 31 0.75 9.29 -8.75
CA PHE A 31 0.25 8.03 -8.23
C PHE A 31 1.09 7.67 -7.01
N HIS A 32 0.46 7.62 -5.85
CA HIS A 32 1.16 7.35 -4.62
C HIS A 32 0.42 6.35 -3.74
N ASN A 33 1.18 5.56 -3.00
CA ASN A 33 0.60 4.69 -1.99
C ASN A 33 -0.03 5.52 -0.85
N THR A 34 -1.14 5.06 -0.29
CA THR A 34 -1.87 5.70 0.82
C THR A 34 -1.01 5.89 2.08
N VAL A 35 0.06 5.10 2.26
CA VAL A 35 1.03 5.29 3.36
C VAL A 35 1.62 6.71 3.36
N LEU A 36 1.83 7.32 2.19
CA LEU A 36 2.39 8.67 2.12
C LEU A 36 1.44 9.75 2.65
N SER A 37 0.13 9.48 2.73
CA SER A 37 -0.85 10.43 3.25
C SER A 37 -0.61 10.73 4.74
N LYS A 38 -0.04 9.79 5.50
CA LYS A 38 0.36 9.98 6.92
C LYS A 38 1.40 11.09 7.11
N TYR A 39 2.24 11.31 6.10
CA TYR A 39 3.30 12.32 6.11
C TYR A 39 2.86 13.64 5.45
N ALA A 40 1.55 13.86 5.27
CA ALA A 40 0.99 15.02 4.61
C ALA A 40 1.49 15.23 3.16
N PHE A 41 1.93 14.16 2.47
CA PHE A 41 2.63 14.25 1.19
C PHE A 41 1.90 15.09 0.12
N PRO A 42 0.59 14.91 -0.16
CA PRO A 42 -0.10 15.75 -1.14
C PRO A 42 -0.12 17.24 -0.77
N ARG A 43 -0.24 17.56 0.53
CA ARG A 43 -0.20 18.96 1.02
C ARG A 43 1.20 19.55 0.82
N LEU A 44 2.24 18.77 1.10
CA LEU A 44 3.62 19.19 0.92
C LEU A 44 3.94 19.45 -0.55
N VAL A 45 3.54 18.57 -1.46
CA VAL A 45 3.72 18.77 -2.91
C VAL A 45 3.01 20.03 -3.38
N LYS A 46 1.74 20.25 -2.98
CA LYS A 46 0.98 21.47 -3.32
C LYS A 46 1.63 22.75 -2.76
N TRP A 47 2.26 22.67 -1.59
CA TRP A 47 2.98 23.81 -1.02
C TRP A 47 4.22 24.19 -1.84
N TRP A 48 4.96 23.20 -2.36
CA TRP A 48 6.11 23.44 -3.23
C TRP A 48 5.72 23.89 -4.64
N PHE A 49 4.56 23.43 -5.14
CA PHE A 49 4.11 23.66 -6.51
C PHE A 49 2.65 24.16 -6.54
N PRO A 50 2.37 25.37 -6.04
CA PRO A 50 0.99 25.87 -5.89
C PRO A 50 0.30 26.17 -7.22
N ASP A 51 1.06 26.55 -8.25
CA ASP A 51 0.54 27.04 -9.53
C ASP A 51 0.33 25.92 -10.56
N ILE A 52 0.61 24.68 -10.20
CA ILE A 52 0.62 23.55 -11.13
C ILE A 52 -0.64 22.71 -10.92
N PRO A 53 -1.41 22.41 -11.97
CA PRO A 53 -2.50 21.45 -11.89
C PRO A 53 -1.94 20.05 -11.60
N ILE A 54 -2.21 19.54 -10.39
CA ILE A 54 -1.76 18.20 -9.96
C ILE A 54 -2.96 17.35 -9.54
N HIS A 55 -3.14 16.21 -10.22
CA HIS A 55 -4.06 15.16 -9.82
C HIS A 55 -3.35 14.17 -8.89
N PHE A 56 -3.82 14.04 -7.66
CA PHE A 56 -3.34 13.02 -6.74
C PHE A 56 -4.23 11.78 -6.84
N VAL A 57 -3.63 10.62 -7.11
CA VAL A 57 -4.34 9.34 -7.15
C VAL A 57 -3.71 8.40 -6.13
N GLU A 58 -4.53 8.02 -5.15
CA GLU A 58 -4.12 7.11 -4.10
C GLU A 58 -4.22 5.65 -4.58
N VAL A 59 -3.13 4.92 -4.40
CA VAL A 59 -3.03 3.48 -4.64
C VAL A 59 -3.12 2.78 -3.29
N PRO A 60 -4.21 2.03 -3.02
CA PRO A 60 -4.53 1.58 -1.66
C PRO A 60 -3.66 0.43 -1.15
N TYR A 61 -2.82 -0.17 -1.99
CA TYR A 61 -1.95 -1.30 -1.64
C TYR A 61 -0.56 -1.18 -2.26
N LEU A 62 0.33 -2.06 -1.79
CA LEU A 62 1.63 -2.27 -2.40
C LEU A 62 1.41 -3.11 -3.66
N THR A 63 1.55 -2.49 -4.81
CA THR A 63 1.43 -3.16 -6.10
C THR A 63 2.58 -4.12 -6.32
N ARG A 64 2.39 -5.06 -7.23
CA ARG A 64 3.40 -5.98 -7.74
C ARG A 64 4.36 -5.28 -8.72
N GLY A 65 4.52 -3.95 -8.68
CA GLY A 65 5.45 -3.22 -9.56
C GLY A 65 4.84 -1.99 -10.24
N ALA A 66 5.71 -1.21 -10.89
CA ALA A 66 5.37 0.09 -11.47
C ALA A 66 4.29 0.01 -12.58
N ALA A 67 4.23 -1.08 -13.35
CA ALA A 67 3.19 -1.24 -14.37
C ALA A 67 1.80 -1.46 -13.77
N GLU A 68 1.69 -2.18 -12.64
CA GLU A 68 0.42 -2.31 -11.91
C GLU A 68 0.02 -0.97 -11.26
N THR A 69 0.98 -0.23 -10.71
CA THR A 69 0.74 1.14 -10.21
C THR A 69 0.21 2.06 -11.32
N LEU A 70 0.80 2.00 -12.51
CA LEU A 70 0.35 2.77 -13.67
C LEU A 70 -1.08 2.37 -14.06
N PHE A 71 -1.40 1.07 -14.15
CA PHE A 71 -2.74 0.59 -14.48
C PHE A 71 -3.80 1.09 -13.49
N VAL A 72 -3.58 0.86 -12.20
CA VAL A 72 -4.53 1.24 -11.13
C VAL A 72 -4.69 2.75 -11.09
N GLY A 73 -3.59 3.49 -11.11
CA GLY A 73 -3.58 4.95 -11.08
C GLY A 73 -4.28 5.57 -12.28
N MET A 74 -3.96 5.10 -13.49
CA MET A 74 -4.59 5.59 -14.73
C MET A 74 -6.07 5.25 -14.78
N ASN A 75 -6.48 4.03 -14.42
CA ASN A 75 -7.89 3.64 -14.46
C ASN A 75 -8.73 4.51 -13.52
N GLN A 76 -8.22 4.81 -12.31
CA GLN A 76 -8.87 5.73 -11.39
C GLN A 76 -8.88 7.18 -11.91
N LEU A 77 -7.77 7.66 -12.47
CA LEU A 77 -7.64 9.01 -13.01
C LEU A 77 -8.66 9.24 -14.14
N ILE A 78 -8.70 8.34 -15.12
CA ILE A 78 -9.58 8.43 -16.29
C ILE A 78 -11.05 8.25 -15.90
N THR A 79 -11.36 7.38 -14.94
CA THR A 79 -12.75 7.23 -14.44
C THR A 79 -13.27 8.55 -13.87
N LYS A 80 -12.43 9.32 -13.18
CA LYS A 80 -12.80 10.63 -12.62
C LYS A 80 -12.69 11.78 -13.62
N ASN A 81 -11.89 11.62 -14.67
CA ASN A 81 -11.56 12.66 -15.65
C ASN A 81 -11.60 12.05 -17.07
N PRO A 82 -12.78 11.72 -17.61
CA PRO A 82 -12.91 11.01 -18.90
C PRO A 82 -12.29 11.76 -20.08
N GLU A 83 -12.18 13.08 -20.02
CA GLU A 83 -11.55 13.93 -21.02
C GLU A 83 -10.05 13.64 -21.20
N LEU A 84 -9.40 13.03 -20.21
CA LEU A 84 -7.98 12.65 -20.28
C LEU A 84 -7.74 11.36 -21.09
N HIS A 85 -8.80 10.64 -21.47
CA HIS A 85 -8.71 9.31 -22.10
C HIS A 85 -7.82 9.27 -23.35
N SER A 86 -7.87 10.33 -24.17
CA SER A 86 -7.14 10.42 -25.44
C SER A 86 -5.87 11.27 -25.36
N VAL A 87 -5.50 11.75 -24.17
CA VAL A 87 -4.32 12.60 -23.97
C VAL A 87 -3.07 11.74 -23.94
N SER A 88 -2.03 12.14 -24.68
CA SER A 88 -0.72 11.49 -24.62
C SER A 88 -0.09 11.66 -23.25
N ILE A 89 0.53 10.60 -22.74
CA ILE A 89 1.06 10.59 -21.38
C ILE A 89 2.56 10.30 -21.39
N LEU A 90 3.25 10.93 -20.45
CA LEU A 90 4.64 10.67 -20.13
C LEU A 90 4.70 10.17 -18.69
N VAL A 91 5.18 8.94 -18.50
CA VAL A 91 5.35 8.34 -17.19
C VAL A 91 6.82 8.50 -16.81
N CYS A 92 7.07 9.08 -15.65
CA CYS A 92 8.42 9.32 -15.12
C CYS A 92 8.57 8.63 -13.77
N ASP A 93 9.69 7.96 -13.56
CA ASP A 93 10.06 7.45 -12.25
C ASP A 93 10.35 8.62 -11.28
N ASN A 94 10.19 8.37 -9.98
CA ASN A 94 10.27 9.42 -8.96
C ASN A 94 11.70 9.70 -8.47
N ASP A 95 12.67 8.97 -9.00
CA ASP A 95 14.07 8.99 -8.63
C ASP A 95 14.97 9.48 -9.78
N ILE A 96 14.41 10.19 -10.75
CA ILE A 96 15.17 10.84 -11.81
C ILE A 96 15.05 12.36 -11.73
N ALA A 97 16.02 13.06 -12.32
CA ALA A 97 15.95 14.48 -12.63
C ALA A 97 16.44 14.74 -14.06
N ILE A 98 15.78 15.67 -14.74
CA ILE A 98 16.11 16.05 -16.13
C ILE A 98 17.03 17.28 -16.09
N SER A 99 18.29 17.14 -16.53
CA SER A 99 19.34 18.17 -16.42
C SER A 99 19.32 19.24 -17.52
N ALA A 100 18.60 19.02 -18.62
CA ALA A 100 18.42 20.00 -19.70
C ALA A 100 17.17 19.69 -20.53
N PRO A 101 16.61 20.66 -21.29
CA PRO A 101 15.38 20.48 -22.03
C PRO A 101 15.37 19.22 -22.91
N LEU A 102 14.28 18.46 -22.81
CA LEU A 102 14.02 17.31 -23.67
C LEU A 102 12.97 17.69 -24.70
N SER A 103 13.38 17.73 -25.96
CA SER A 103 12.46 17.85 -27.08
C SER A 103 11.77 16.51 -27.32
N LEU A 104 10.81 16.19 -26.46
CA LEU A 104 9.94 15.04 -26.63
C LEU A 104 8.81 15.46 -27.59
N ASP A 105 8.89 15.04 -28.84
CA ASP A 105 7.75 15.14 -29.75
C ASP A 105 6.74 14.03 -29.41
N ILE A 106 6.03 14.24 -28.30
CA ILE A 106 5.01 13.33 -27.75
C ILE A 106 3.75 13.29 -28.66
N CYS A 107 3.67 14.17 -29.68
CA CYS A 107 2.59 14.16 -30.66
C CYS A 107 2.71 13.05 -31.72
N ASN A 108 3.76 12.24 -31.67
CA ASN A 108 3.88 11.05 -32.50
C ASN A 108 3.01 9.91 -31.96
N LYS A 109 2.38 9.16 -32.87
CA LYS A 109 1.44 8.07 -32.56
C LYS A 109 2.09 6.81 -31.97
N ASP A 110 3.41 6.78 -31.85
CA ASP A 110 4.16 5.59 -31.45
C ASP A 110 4.60 5.68 -29.98
N PRO A 111 4.49 4.57 -29.21
CA PRO A 111 5.09 4.48 -27.89
C PRO A 111 6.61 4.64 -27.96
N PHE A 112 7.19 5.28 -26.95
CA PHE A 112 8.65 5.50 -26.91
C PHE A 112 9.25 5.36 -25.51
N LEU A 113 10.55 5.11 -25.48
CA LEU A 113 11.40 5.06 -24.29
C LEU A 113 12.46 6.14 -24.39
N VAL A 114 12.78 6.81 -23.29
CA VAL A 114 14.01 7.61 -23.22
C VAL A 114 15.16 6.71 -22.79
N VAL A 115 16.28 6.81 -23.50
CA VAL A 115 17.45 5.97 -23.28
C VAL A 115 18.73 6.78 -23.14
N GLN A 116 19.70 6.21 -22.42
CA GLN A 116 21.03 6.76 -22.28
C GLN A 116 22.08 5.67 -22.49
N TYR A 117 23.25 6.05 -23.00
CA TYR A 117 24.36 5.13 -23.18
C TYR A 117 25.09 4.93 -21.83
N ASN A 118 25.19 3.69 -21.35
CA ASN A 118 25.85 3.31 -20.11
C ASN A 118 26.64 1.99 -20.31
N THR A 119 27.93 2.03 -19.98
CA THR A 119 28.86 0.89 -20.15
C THR A 119 29.09 0.08 -18.87
N GLU A 120 28.43 0.42 -17.76
CA GLU A 120 28.54 -0.30 -16.49
C GLU A 120 28.32 -1.81 -16.71
N PRO A 121 29.18 -2.67 -16.13
CA PRO A 121 29.16 -4.10 -16.40
C PRO A 121 27.99 -4.81 -15.71
N ASP A 122 27.56 -4.30 -14.56
CA ASP A 122 26.50 -4.93 -13.76
C ASP A 122 25.12 -4.63 -14.36
N PRO A 123 24.30 -5.64 -14.68
CA PRO A 123 23.02 -5.45 -15.36
C PRO A 123 21.92 -5.02 -14.39
N ILE A 124 22.01 -3.80 -13.85
CA ILE A 124 21.07 -3.27 -12.85
C ILE A 124 19.90 -2.46 -13.45
N TYR A 125 19.94 -2.14 -14.74
CA TYR A 125 18.91 -1.37 -15.46
C TYR A 125 18.09 -2.25 -16.43
N SER A 126 17.08 -1.65 -17.07
CA SER A 126 16.48 -2.21 -18.28
C SER A 126 17.29 -1.80 -19.51
N TYR A 127 17.61 -2.75 -20.39
CA TYR A 127 18.46 -2.57 -21.56
C TYR A 127 17.67 -2.67 -22.86
N VAL A 128 17.98 -1.81 -23.83
CA VAL A 128 17.25 -1.67 -25.10
C VAL A 128 18.10 -2.22 -26.25
N GLN A 129 17.56 -3.18 -26.99
CA GLN A 129 18.17 -3.67 -28.21
C GLN A 129 17.60 -2.91 -29.41
N ALA A 130 18.45 -2.30 -30.23
CA ALA A 130 18.03 -1.61 -31.46
C ALA A 130 17.78 -2.58 -32.62
N ILE A 131 16.88 -2.21 -33.54
CA ILE A 131 16.74 -2.90 -34.84
C ILE A 131 17.97 -2.63 -35.72
N ASP A 132 18.42 -1.38 -35.75
CA ASP A 132 19.55 -0.92 -36.54
C ASP A 132 20.87 -0.96 -35.74
N ASN A 133 22.00 -0.85 -36.43
CA ASN A 133 23.30 -0.71 -35.77
C ASN A 133 23.45 0.71 -35.21
N VAL A 134 23.18 0.86 -33.92
CA VAL A 134 23.23 2.14 -33.20
C VAL A 134 24.47 2.19 -32.29
N THR A 135 25.32 3.20 -32.47
CA THR A 135 26.54 3.44 -31.66
C THR A 135 26.32 4.51 -30.59
N SER A 136 27.25 4.64 -29.64
CA SER A 136 27.21 5.65 -28.57
C SER A 136 27.08 7.11 -29.03
N SER A 137 27.45 7.41 -30.27
CA SER A 137 27.34 8.74 -30.88
C SER A 137 25.97 9.03 -31.50
N ASN A 138 25.01 8.10 -31.41
CA ASN A 138 23.69 8.29 -32.00
C ASN A 138 22.82 9.19 -31.11
N HIS A 139 22.44 10.34 -31.67
CA HIS A 139 21.56 11.31 -31.02
C HIS A 139 20.15 11.33 -31.62
N ASN A 140 19.92 10.58 -32.70
CA ASN A 140 18.62 10.51 -33.36
C ASN A 140 17.75 9.38 -32.79
N PRO A 141 16.42 9.54 -32.74
CA PRO A 141 15.53 8.45 -32.38
C PRO A 141 15.75 7.22 -33.27
N PHE A 142 15.65 6.02 -32.68
CA PHE A 142 15.83 4.75 -33.40
C PHE A 142 14.76 3.72 -33.01
N HIS A 143 14.55 2.70 -33.85
CA HIS A 143 13.56 1.66 -33.58
C HIS A 143 14.09 0.59 -32.63
N VAL A 144 13.24 0.21 -31.68
CA VAL A 144 13.53 -0.81 -30.67
C VAL A 144 13.15 -2.19 -31.21
N ARG A 145 14.08 -3.15 -31.10
CA ARG A 145 13.84 -4.57 -31.38
C ARG A 145 13.24 -5.26 -30.17
N ASP A 146 13.85 -5.06 -29.00
CA ASP A 146 13.42 -5.66 -27.74
C ASP A 146 13.95 -4.87 -26.54
N VAL A 147 13.37 -5.13 -25.36
CA VAL A 147 13.77 -4.55 -24.08
C VAL A 147 13.93 -5.67 -23.06
N HIS A 148 15.04 -5.67 -22.32
CA HIS A 148 15.33 -6.69 -21.32
C HIS A 148 15.59 -6.08 -19.95
N GLU A 149 14.82 -6.52 -18.96
CA GLU A 149 15.01 -6.12 -17.57
C GLU A 149 16.20 -6.86 -16.96
N LYS A 150 17.20 -6.12 -16.44
CA LYS A 150 18.37 -6.65 -15.73
C LYS A 150 19.16 -7.71 -16.50
N VAL A 151 19.12 -7.63 -17.82
CA VAL A 151 19.93 -8.44 -18.74
C VAL A 151 20.56 -7.52 -19.76
N LYS A 152 21.88 -7.43 -19.75
CA LYS A 152 22.65 -6.52 -20.61
C LYS A 152 22.70 -7.05 -22.05
N VAL A 153 21.79 -6.57 -22.89
CA VAL A 153 21.74 -6.88 -24.34
C VAL A 153 22.39 -5.80 -25.22
N SER A 154 22.67 -4.65 -24.64
CA SER A 154 23.35 -3.50 -25.26
C SER A 154 23.90 -2.58 -24.15
N ASP A 155 24.50 -1.45 -24.52
CA ASP A 155 24.84 -0.36 -23.58
C ASP A 155 23.76 0.74 -23.54
N TRP A 156 22.61 0.55 -24.20
CA TRP A 156 21.49 1.50 -24.14
C TRP A 156 20.55 1.12 -23.00
N ILE A 157 20.49 1.96 -21.96
CA ILE A 157 19.63 1.74 -20.79
C ILE A 157 18.37 2.62 -20.85
N CYS A 158 17.25 2.10 -20.37
CA CYS A 158 16.07 2.90 -20.05
C CYS A 158 16.36 3.75 -18.81
N VAL A 159 15.99 5.03 -18.86
CA VAL A 159 16.27 5.99 -17.77
C VAL A 159 15.01 6.46 -17.04
N GLY A 160 14.00 5.59 -16.97
CA GLY A 160 12.80 5.86 -16.17
C GLY A 160 11.80 6.84 -16.77
N ILE A 161 11.84 7.09 -18.09
CA ILE A 161 10.86 7.91 -18.81
C ILE A 161 10.24 7.10 -19.95
N TYR A 162 8.91 6.97 -19.91
CA TYR A 162 8.12 6.12 -20.78
C TYR A 162 6.98 6.93 -21.41
N GLY A 163 6.96 7.04 -22.73
CA GLY A 163 5.96 7.77 -23.48
C GLY A 163 4.91 6.88 -24.12
N PHE A 164 3.65 7.27 -23.98
CA PHE A 164 2.50 6.58 -24.60
C PHE A 164 1.65 7.56 -25.43
N PRO A 165 1.14 7.13 -26.59
CA PRO A 165 0.37 8.00 -27.48
C PRO A 165 -0.96 8.45 -26.88
N SER A 166 -1.56 7.66 -25.98
CA SER A 166 -2.73 8.04 -25.19
C SER A 166 -2.78 7.33 -23.84
N ALA A 167 -3.52 7.91 -22.90
CA ALA A 167 -3.86 7.28 -21.63
C ALA A 167 -4.57 5.92 -21.81
N SER A 168 -5.51 5.84 -22.76
CA SER A 168 -6.22 4.60 -23.08
C SER A 168 -5.28 3.50 -23.57
N PHE A 169 -4.31 3.85 -24.43
CA PHE A 169 -3.30 2.92 -24.91
C PHE A 169 -2.44 2.40 -23.75
N ALA A 170 -2.01 3.27 -22.84
CA ALA A 170 -1.24 2.85 -21.66
C ALA A 170 -2.05 1.90 -20.75
N ILE A 171 -3.34 2.16 -20.52
CA ILE A 171 -4.24 1.28 -19.76
C ILE A 171 -4.38 -0.08 -20.44
N GLU A 172 -4.52 -0.11 -21.76
CA GLU A 172 -4.62 -1.34 -22.53
C GLU A 172 -3.33 -2.17 -22.44
N GLN A 173 -2.17 -1.55 -22.71
CA GLN A 173 -0.90 -2.27 -22.67
C GLN A 173 -0.57 -2.79 -21.27
N THR A 174 -0.86 -2.02 -20.22
CA THR A 174 -0.68 -2.46 -18.83
C THR A 174 -1.65 -3.58 -18.47
N ARG A 175 -2.93 -3.49 -18.84
CA ARG A 175 -3.91 -4.57 -18.65
C ARG A 175 -3.43 -5.88 -19.28
N GLU A 176 -2.96 -5.81 -20.51
CA GLU A 176 -2.50 -7.00 -21.22
C GLU A 176 -1.25 -7.60 -20.57
N LEU A 177 -0.30 -6.78 -20.11
CA LEU A 177 0.86 -7.28 -19.35
C LEU A 177 0.42 -7.97 -18.05
N LEU A 178 -0.53 -7.39 -17.31
CA LEU A 178 -1.02 -7.94 -16.04
C LEU A 178 -1.76 -9.28 -16.20
N LYS A 179 -2.22 -9.62 -17.41
CA LYS A 179 -2.78 -10.95 -17.72
C LYS A 179 -1.70 -12.02 -17.92
N THR A 180 -0.46 -11.62 -18.19
CA THR A 180 0.65 -12.53 -18.47
C THR A 180 1.39 -12.97 -17.20
N ARG A 181 1.97 -14.17 -17.24
CA ARG A 181 2.77 -14.74 -16.15
C ARG A 181 4.19 -14.20 -16.23
N THR A 182 4.67 -13.45 -15.23
CA THR A 182 6.08 -13.04 -15.18
C THR A 182 6.96 -14.26 -14.88
N SER A 183 7.99 -14.49 -15.69
CA SER A 183 8.67 -15.78 -15.71
C SER A 183 9.71 -15.98 -14.61
N ASN A 184 10.23 -14.96 -13.91
CA ASN A 184 11.25 -15.22 -12.87
C ASN A 184 11.35 -14.22 -11.70
N ASN A 185 10.65 -13.10 -11.70
CA ASN A 185 10.52 -12.21 -10.53
C ASN A 185 9.07 -11.72 -10.50
N ASN A 186 8.41 -11.80 -9.34
CA ASN A 186 6.99 -11.45 -9.14
C ASN A 186 6.69 -9.94 -9.33
N GLU A 187 7.48 -9.22 -10.12
CA GLU A 187 7.39 -7.76 -10.31
C GLU A 187 7.08 -7.39 -11.78
N TYR A 188 6.09 -6.51 -11.97
CA TYR A 188 5.66 -5.96 -13.25
C TYR A 188 6.35 -4.59 -13.49
N TYR A 189 7.47 -4.63 -14.21
CA TYR A 189 8.21 -3.44 -14.62
C TYR A 189 7.56 -2.73 -15.81
N LEU A 190 7.77 -1.41 -15.93
CA LEU A 190 7.33 -0.64 -17.11
C LEU A 190 8.07 -1.05 -18.38
N SER A 191 9.34 -1.44 -18.27
CA SER A 191 10.17 -1.95 -19.38
C SER A 191 9.52 -3.15 -20.09
N HIS A 192 8.89 -4.06 -19.33
CA HIS A 192 8.19 -5.23 -19.87
C HIS A 192 7.00 -4.88 -20.76
N LEU A 193 6.38 -3.70 -20.60
CA LEU A 193 5.34 -3.23 -21.51
C LEU A 193 5.90 -3.13 -22.93
N TYR A 194 7.11 -2.60 -23.06
CA TYR A 194 7.75 -2.37 -24.35
C TYR A 194 8.29 -3.66 -24.96
N THR A 195 8.79 -4.60 -24.17
CA THR A 195 9.04 -6.00 -24.60
C THR A 195 7.78 -6.60 -25.24
N THR A 196 6.64 -6.46 -24.56
CA THR A 196 5.36 -7.00 -25.02
C THR A 196 4.86 -6.31 -26.29
N MET A 197 5.05 -4.99 -26.40
CA MET A 197 4.72 -4.22 -27.61
C MET A 197 5.58 -4.66 -28.80
N CYS A 198 6.90 -4.82 -28.61
CA CYS A 198 7.81 -5.27 -29.66
C CYS A 198 7.47 -6.69 -30.13
N ALA A 199 7.16 -7.61 -29.20
CA ALA A 199 6.75 -8.97 -29.51
C ALA A 199 5.44 -9.05 -30.31
N ARG A 200 4.58 -8.03 -30.22
CA ARG A 200 3.34 -7.88 -31.00
C ARG A 200 3.54 -7.07 -32.30
N HIS A 201 4.79 -6.78 -32.66
CA HIS A 201 5.17 -6.00 -33.84
C HIS A 201 4.65 -4.55 -33.84
N LEU A 202 4.43 -3.95 -32.66
CA LEU A 202 4.21 -2.51 -32.58
C LEU A 202 5.52 -1.76 -32.81
N VAL A 203 5.45 -0.61 -33.46
CA VAL A 203 6.60 0.27 -33.65
C VAL A 203 6.90 0.99 -32.34
N VAL A 204 8.04 0.68 -31.74
CA VAL A 204 8.55 1.34 -30.52
C VAL A 204 9.80 2.12 -30.88
N ARG A 205 9.89 3.37 -30.39
CA ARG A 205 11.08 4.22 -30.57
C ARG A 205 11.87 4.40 -29.29
N ALA A 206 13.18 4.48 -29.39
CA ALA A 206 14.05 4.95 -28.33
C ALA A 206 14.52 6.37 -28.65
N ILE A 207 14.50 7.25 -27.65
CA ILE A 207 14.95 8.64 -27.73
C ILE A 207 16.26 8.76 -26.92
N PRO A 208 17.43 8.86 -27.57
CA PRO A 208 18.70 9.03 -26.89
C PRO A 208 18.79 10.38 -26.18
N THR A 209 19.33 10.37 -24.96
CA THR A 209 19.69 11.60 -24.24
C THR A 209 20.85 11.36 -23.27
N THR A 210 21.53 12.44 -22.94
CA THR A 210 22.52 12.52 -21.84
C THR A 210 22.01 13.37 -20.69
N ASN A 211 20.76 13.85 -20.79
CA ASN A 211 20.22 14.90 -19.93
C ASN A 211 19.40 14.32 -18.76
N ILE A 212 19.65 13.06 -18.36
CA ILE A 212 18.94 12.42 -17.25
C ILE A 212 19.94 12.06 -16.15
N CYS A 213 19.58 12.41 -14.93
CA CYS A 213 20.31 12.07 -13.72
C CYS A 213 19.47 11.08 -12.92
N ILE A 214 20.02 9.89 -12.66
CA ILE A 214 19.41 8.88 -11.78
C ILE A 214 19.81 9.21 -10.34
N LEU A 215 18.86 9.14 -9.41
CA LEU A 215 18.97 9.55 -8.00
C LEU A 215 18.42 8.48 -7.03
N GLY A 216 18.22 7.25 -7.50
CA GLY A 216 17.61 6.16 -6.71
C GLY A 216 18.46 5.64 -5.55
N THR A 217 19.78 5.87 -5.57
CA THR A 217 20.71 5.39 -4.52
C THR A 217 21.63 6.50 -3.99
N PRO A 218 22.18 6.36 -2.76
CA PRO A 218 23.16 7.32 -2.24
C PRO A 218 24.40 7.50 -3.13
N SER A 219 24.86 6.43 -3.78
CA SER A 219 25.94 6.52 -4.77
C SER A 219 25.52 7.34 -5.99
N ASN A 220 24.34 7.09 -6.56
CA ASN A 220 23.87 7.87 -7.70
C ASN A 220 23.68 9.35 -7.33
N ILE A 221 23.18 9.66 -6.14
CA ILE A 221 23.06 11.05 -5.66
C ILE A 221 24.43 11.72 -5.54
N ARG A 222 25.43 11.03 -5.00
CA ARG A 222 26.79 11.56 -4.88
C ARG A 222 27.42 11.81 -6.25
N ASP A 223 27.26 10.86 -7.17
CA ASP A 223 27.96 10.86 -8.46
C ASP A 223 27.27 11.79 -9.49
N ASN A 224 25.93 11.86 -9.47
CA ASN A 224 25.13 12.70 -10.38
C ASN A 224 24.68 14.03 -9.75
N GLY A 225 24.89 14.20 -8.45
CA GLY A 225 24.37 15.35 -7.70
C GLY A 225 24.77 16.68 -8.30
N SER A 226 26.02 16.82 -8.74
CA SER A 226 26.52 18.07 -9.35
C SER A 226 25.76 18.50 -10.60
N ALA A 227 25.31 17.57 -11.44
CA ALA A 227 24.49 17.87 -12.61
C ALA A 227 23.06 18.29 -12.23
N VAL A 228 22.51 17.73 -11.14
CA VAL A 228 21.20 18.11 -10.60
C VAL A 228 21.25 19.42 -9.83
N TRP A 229 22.35 19.73 -9.13
CA TRP A 229 22.53 20.98 -8.40
C TRP A 229 22.70 22.20 -9.34
N ASN A 230 23.04 21.96 -10.61
CA ASN A 230 23.10 22.97 -11.67
C ASN A 230 21.74 23.20 -12.37
N LEU A 231 20.71 22.40 -12.07
CA LEU A 231 19.33 22.64 -12.52
C LEU A 231 18.63 23.77 -11.77
N ASP A 232 19.10 24.06 -10.56
CA ASP A 232 18.93 25.40 -10.05
C ASP A 232 19.78 26.30 -10.96
N VAL A 233 19.15 27.15 -11.78
CA VAL A 233 19.84 28.21 -12.54
C VAL A 233 20.90 28.82 -11.61
N PRO A 234 22.13 29.15 -12.05
CA PRO A 234 23.17 29.67 -11.15
C PRO A 234 22.74 30.88 -10.30
N ALA A 235 21.72 31.63 -10.77
CA ALA A 235 21.08 32.73 -10.05
C ALA A 235 20.01 32.31 -9.00
N THR A 236 19.60 31.03 -8.97
CA THR A 236 18.51 30.47 -8.17
C THR A 236 18.91 29.29 -7.27
N LYS A 237 20.19 28.88 -7.17
CA LYS A 237 20.61 27.88 -6.17
C LYS A 237 20.23 28.38 -4.79
N LYS A 238 19.15 27.82 -4.22
CA LYS A 238 18.54 28.32 -2.99
C LYS A 238 19.56 28.20 -1.86
N LYS A 239 20.16 29.31 -1.47
CA LYS A 239 21.08 29.33 -0.33
C LYS A 239 20.28 29.01 0.93
N LEU A 240 20.57 27.85 1.50
CA LEU A 240 20.02 27.42 2.78
C LEU A 240 20.44 28.36 3.90
N ARG A 241 19.56 28.47 4.90
CA ARG A 241 19.83 29.07 6.20
C ARG A 241 19.85 27.94 7.21
N VAL A 242 21.05 27.54 7.64
CA VAL A 242 21.25 26.36 8.48
C VAL A 242 21.46 26.81 9.91
N VAL A 243 20.60 26.34 10.82
CA VAL A 243 20.63 26.70 12.24
C VAL A 243 21.35 25.60 13.01
N PHE A 244 22.48 25.94 13.62
CA PHE A 244 23.23 25.07 14.52
C PHE A 244 22.98 25.48 15.97
N ASP A 245 22.76 24.51 16.85
CA ASP A 245 23.03 24.72 18.27
C ASP A 245 24.54 24.83 18.50
N LEU A 246 24.93 25.44 19.61
CA LEU A 246 26.34 25.58 19.98
C LEU A 246 26.79 24.44 20.88
N ASP A 247 26.26 24.39 22.09
CA ASP A 247 26.67 23.44 23.13
C ASP A 247 26.22 22.02 22.79
N ASN A 248 27.14 21.06 22.91
CA ASN A 248 26.97 19.66 22.51
C ASN A 248 26.56 19.45 21.03
N THR A 249 26.87 20.41 20.16
CA THR A 249 26.62 20.32 18.71
C THR A 249 27.86 20.77 17.93
N LEU A 250 28.31 22.00 18.11
CA LEU A 250 29.55 22.54 17.54
C LEU A 250 30.72 22.45 18.51
N VAL A 251 30.44 22.58 19.81
CA VAL A 251 31.42 22.42 20.90
C VAL A 251 30.87 21.48 21.95
N SER A 252 31.72 20.87 22.79
CA SER A 252 31.29 20.02 23.90
C SER A 252 30.56 20.83 24.97
N TYR A 253 29.95 20.14 25.94
CA TYR A 253 29.67 20.79 27.23
C TYR A 253 30.97 21.30 27.88
N PRO A 254 30.88 22.32 28.76
CA PRO A 254 32.02 22.80 29.54
C PRO A 254 32.71 21.66 30.30
N GLN A 255 34.04 21.55 30.21
CA GLN A 255 34.79 20.57 31.00
C GLN A 255 34.77 20.90 32.49
N ILE A 256 34.71 22.19 32.82
CA ILE A 256 34.46 22.68 34.17
C ILE A 256 33.01 23.20 34.24
N PRO A 257 32.15 22.67 35.13
CA PRO A 257 30.74 23.06 35.20
C PRO A 257 30.55 24.58 35.30
N GLY A 258 29.81 25.15 34.36
CA GLY A 258 29.52 26.58 34.28
C GLY A 258 30.61 27.44 33.62
N ASP A 259 31.82 26.93 33.42
CA ASP A 259 32.89 27.67 32.75
C ASP A 259 32.94 27.33 31.25
N TYR A 260 32.17 28.08 30.47
CA TYR A 260 32.07 27.90 29.03
C TYR A 260 33.36 28.21 28.25
N SER A 261 34.41 28.73 28.89
CA SER A 261 35.73 28.86 28.23
C SER A 261 36.46 27.52 28.07
N THR A 262 36.03 26.49 28.81
CA THR A 262 36.64 25.16 28.86
C THR A 262 36.01 24.15 27.89
N VAL A 263 35.14 24.59 26.98
CA VAL A 263 34.55 23.73 25.95
C VAL A 263 35.60 23.29 24.92
N LEU A 264 35.40 22.11 24.32
CA LEU A 264 36.25 21.55 23.27
C LEU A 264 35.53 21.58 21.92
N PRO A 265 36.23 21.69 20.78
CA PRO A 265 35.61 21.68 19.46
C PRO A 265 35.10 20.29 19.08
N ILE A 266 33.94 20.22 18.41
CA ILE A 266 33.43 18.99 17.79
C ILE A 266 33.76 19.07 16.29
N GLU A 267 34.96 18.63 15.93
CA GLU A 267 35.57 18.89 14.62
C GLU A 267 34.73 18.43 13.42
N HIS A 268 34.04 17.29 13.52
CA HIS A 268 33.24 16.81 12.39
C HIS A 268 32.06 17.75 12.07
N THR A 269 31.35 18.26 13.07
CA THR A 269 30.25 19.22 12.89
C THR A 269 30.79 20.57 12.42
N ILE A 270 31.91 21.03 13.01
CA ILE A 270 32.52 22.31 12.61
C ILE A 270 32.99 22.24 11.15
N ASN A 271 33.60 21.14 10.72
CA ASN A 271 34.01 20.95 9.33
C ASN A 271 32.81 20.96 8.38
N TRP A 272 31.68 20.40 8.79
CA TRP A 272 30.44 20.48 8.04
C TRP A 272 29.91 21.93 7.93
N THR A 273 29.93 22.69 9.03
CA THR A 273 29.59 24.12 9.04
C THR A 273 30.50 24.94 8.12
N ARG A 274 31.81 24.66 8.12
CA ARG A 274 32.79 25.28 7.20
C ARG A 274 32.49 24.95 5.73
N ALA A 275 32.16 23.71 5.42
CA ALA A 275 31.80 23.29 4.06
C ALA A 275 30.54 24.02 3.58
N LEU A 276 29.48 24.03 4.38
CA LEU A 276 28.24 24.77 4.06
C LEU A 276 28.50 26.28 3.86
N LYS A 277 29.36 26.87 4.69
CA LYS A 277 29.75 28.27 4.56
C LYS A 277 30.51 28.53 3.26
N ALA A 278 31.45 27.65 2.89
CA ALA A 278 32.22 27.75 1.65
C ALA A 278 31.33 27.67 0.40
N GLU A 279 30.22 26.91 0.49
CA GLU A 279 29.19 26.85 -0.56
C GLU A 279 28.26 28.08 -0.58
N GLY A 280 28.45 29.03 0.33
CA GLY A 280 27.71 30.29 0.41
C GLY A 280 26.36 30.19 1.13
N HIS A 281 26.14 29.15 1.93
CA HIS A 281 24.97 29.07 2.81
C HIS A 281 25.09 30.04 3.99
N THR A 282 23.95 30.46 4.52
CA THR A 282 23.91 31.25 5.77
C THR A 282 24.00 30.30 6.95
N ILE A 283 24.97 30.55 7.82
CA ILE A 283 25.14 29.79 9.06
C ILE A 283 24.60 30.62 10.24
N ILE A 284 23.65 30.05 10.97
CA ILE A 284 23.02 30.68 12.13
C ILE A 284 23.37 29.85 13.36
N VAL A 285 23.99 30.45 14.36
CA VAL A 285 24.20 29.81 15.67
C VAL A 285 23.06 30.22 16.60
N TYR A 286 22.23 29.28 17.03
CA TYR A 286 21.12 29.53 17.96
C TYR A 286 21.35 28.78 19.28
N THR A 287 21.67 29.51 20.34
CA THR A 287 22.20 28.92 21.58
C THR A 287 21.31 29.17 22.81
N ALA A 288 21.22 28.14 23.66
CA ALA A 288 20.56 28.18 24.98
C ALA A 288 21.52 28.50 26.13
N ARG A 289 22.78 28.81 25.81
CA ARG A 289 23.86 29.05 26.78
C ARG A 289 23.44 30.11 27.82
N ARG A 290 23.53 29.74 29.11
CA ARG A 290 23.15 30.56 30.28
C ARG A 290 21.68 31.03 30.31
N MET A 291 20.79 30.49 29.47
CA MET A 291 19.36 30.86 29.48
C MET A 291 18.68 30.54 30.81
N ASP A 292 18.99 29.39 31.43
CA ASP A 292 18.43 28.99 32.73
C ASP A 292 18.90 29.94 33.84
N THR A 293 20.21 30.20 33.86
CA THR A 293 20.87 31.06 34.85
C THR A 293 20.20 32.44 34.93
N HIS A 294 19.78 32.97 33.78
CA HIS A 294 19.17 34.30 33.70
C HIS A 294 17.65 34.29 33.52
N LYS A 295 16.98 33.16 33.81
CA LYS A 295 15.51 33.02 33.74
C LYS A 295 14.95 33.49 32.40
N SER A 296 15.59 33.06 31.31
CA SER A 296 15.26 33.41 29.93
C SER A 296 15.37 34.90 29.57
N ASN A 297 16.02 35.73 30.40
CA ASN A 297 16.30 37.12 30.07
C ASN A 297 17.52 37.21 29.14
N VAL A 298 17.27 37.32 27.83
CA VAL A 298 18.31 37.37 26.79
C VAL A 298 19.30 38.52 27.01
N GLY A 299 18.85 39.69 27.46
CA GLY A 299 19.74 40.84 27.70
C GLY A 299 20.78 40.57 28.78
N LYS A 300 20.38 39.90 29.87
CA LYS A 300 21.30 39.47 30.93
C LYS A 300 22.25 38.36 30.47
N VAL A 301 21.76 37.40 29.68
CA VAL A 301 22.61 36.36 29.05
C VAL A 301 23.70 37.01 28.22
N ILE A 302 23.34 37.94 27.35
CA ILE A 302 24.30 38.64 26.48
C ILE A 302 25.35 39.38 27.32
N ALA A 303 24.91 40.13 28.34
CA ALA A 303 25.81 40.87 29.22
C ALA A 303 26.81 39.97 29.96
N ASP A 304 26.43 38.73 30.25
CA ASP A 304 27.23 37.76 31.02
C ASP A 304 28.19 36.95 30.12
N ILE A 305 27.66 36.28 29.09
CA ILE A 305 28.38 35.19 28.40
C ILE A 305 28.73 35.46 26.94
N ALA A 306 28.25 36.57 26.35
CA ALA A 306 28.44 36.80 24.91
C ALA A 306 29.92 36.87 24.53
N ARG A 307 30.75 37.59 25.30
CA ARG A 307 32.19 37.73 25.00
C ARG A 307 32.89 36.37 24.95
N VAL A 308 32.73 35.54 26.00
CA VAL A 308 33.31 34.19 26.05
C VAL A 308 32.83 33.34 24.86
N THR A 309 31.58 33.51 24.46
CA THR A 309 31.00 32.78 23.33
C THR A 309 31.63 33.20 22.00
N PHE A 310 31.80 34.50 21.77
CA PHE A 310 32.50 35.02 20.59
C PHE A 310 33.97 34.58 20.56
N ASP A 311 34.69 34.72 21.68
CA ASP A 311 36.07 34.26 21.81
C ASP A 311 36.21 32.75 21.50
N THR A 312 35.21 31.96 21.89
CA THR A 312 35.15 30.51 21.59
C THR A 312 35.00 30.24 20.09
N LEU A 313 34.08 30.95 19.42
CA LEU A 313 33.84 30.80 17.98
C LEU A 313 35.09 31.19 17.19
N ASP A 314 35.76 32.28 17.58
CA ASP A 314 37.00 32.75 16.97
C ASP A 314 38.15 31.77 17.21
N LYS A 315 38.34 31.32 18.46
CA LYS A 315 39.39 30.36 18.86
C LYS A 315 39.33 29.07 18.05
N PHE A 316 38.13 28.57 17.76
CA PHE A 316 37.93 27.34 17.00
C PHE A 316 37.67 27.57 15.51
N GLY A 317 37.69 28.82 15.03
CA GLY A 317 37.44 29.14 13.62
C GLY A 317 36.10 28.58 13.13
N ILE A 318 35.04 28.75 13.93
CA ILE A 318 33.68 28.33 13.61
C ILE A 318 33.00 29.47 12.83
N PRO A 319 32.71 29.32 11.53
CA PRO A 319 32.09 30.39 10.78
C PRO A 319 30.60 30.53 11.13
N TYR A 320 30.11 31.76 11.20
CA TYR A 320 28.70 32.09 11.36
C TYR A 320 28.37 33.43 10.69
N ASP A 321 27.12 33.62 10.30
CA ASP A 321 26.56 34.88 9.78
C ASP A 321 25.68 35.57 10.82
N GLU A 322 24.94 34.76 11.57
CA GLU A 322 24.02 35.21 12.61
C GLU A 322 24.29 34.40 13.88
N ILE A 323 24.24 35.06 15.02
CA ILE A 323 24.19 34.41 16.33
C ILE A 323 22.96 34.92 17.09
N ILE A 324 22.16 33.99 17.57
CA ILE A 324 20.92 34.26 18.29
C ILE A 324 21.08 33.66 19.69
N PHE A 325 21.13 34.54 20.69
CA PHE A 325 20.91 34.15 22.08
C PHE A 325 19.41 34.12 22.33
N GLY A 326 18.94 33.19 23.15
CA GLY A 326 17.53 33.11 23.48
C GLY A 326 16.87 31.78 23.17
N LYS A 327 17.61 30.75 22.78
CA LYS A 327 17.04 29.41 22.56
C LYS A 327 16.35 28.95 23.85
N PRO A 328 15.03 28.72 23.85
CA PRO A 328 14.33 28.24 25.04
C PRO A 328 14.95 26.93 25.49
N ILE A 329 15.05 26.72 26.80
CA ILE A 329 15.49 25.42 27.31
C ILE A 329 14.32 24.45 27.20
N GLY A 330 14.46 23.48 26.30
CA GLY A 330 13.56 22.36 26.17
C GLY A 330 14.36 21.06 26.14
N ASP A 331 13.75 20.00 26.67
CA ASP A 331 14.30 18.65 26.59
C ASP A 331 14.20 18.08 25.16
N ILE A 332 13.16 18.47 24.42
CA ILE A 332 12.87 18.01 23.06
C ILE A 332 12.32 19.17 22.22
N TYR A 333 12.87 19.37 21.02
CA TYR A 333 12.38 20.34 20.03
C TYR A 333 11.69 19.61 18.89
N ILE A 334 10.40 19.87 18.70
CA ILE A 334 9.60 19.36 17.58
C ILE A 334 9.39 20.52 16.60
N ASP A 335 9.82 20.34 15.36
CA ASP A 335 9.84 21.38 14.35
C ASP A 335 9.73 20.74 12.97
N ASP A 336 8.94 21.31 12.06
CA ASP A 336 8.71 20.77 10.72
C ASP A 336 10.00 20.65 9.88
N ARG A 337 11.07 21.36 10.28
CA ARG A 337 12.40 21.34 9.65
C ARG A 337 13.47 20.59 10.47
N ALA A 338 13.14 20.06 11.64
CA ALA A 338 14.03 19.20 12.43
C ALA A 338 13.45 17.79 12.58
N ILE A 339 12.51 17.60 13.52
CA ILE A 339 11.78 16.34 13.71
C ILE A 339 10.37 16.57 13.18
N ASN A 340 10.08 16.01 12.00
CA ASN A 340 8.78 16.16 11.35
C ASN A 340 7.66 15.61 12.26
N PRO A 341 6.72 16.44 12.74
CA PRO A 341 5.66 16.01 13.65
C PRO A 341 4.67 15.02 13.00
N TRP A 342 4.67 14.92 11.66
CA TRP A 342 3.85 13.97 10.91
C TRP A 342 4.52 12.59 10.76
N ASP A 343 5.78 12.44 11.14
CA ASP A 343 6.45 11.13 11.11
C ASP A 343 6.03 10.29 12.34
N PRO A 344 5.32 9.16 12.14
CA PRO A 344 4.90 8.31 13.27
C PRO A 344 6.08 7.69 14.03
N SER A 345 7.25 7.60 13.40
CA SER A 345 8.48 7.12 14.04
C SER A 345 9.16 8.19 14.88
N ALA A 346 8.86 9.48 14.67
CA ALA A 346 9.45 10.57 15.45
C ALA A 346 9.18 10.40 16.95
N ALA A 347 7.92 10.10 17.32
CA ALA A 347 7.57 9.83 18.72
C ALA A 347 8.38 8.66 19.30
N LYS A 348 8.54 7.56 18.54
CA LYS A 348 9.34 6.40 19.00
C LYS A 348 10.83 6.74 19.12
N GLY A 349 11.39 7.47 18.15
CA GLY A 349 12.77 7.94 18.17
C GLY A 349 13.06 8.88 19.34
N MET A 350 12.04 9.60 19.82
CA MET A 350 12.11 10.47 21.00
C MET A 350 11.79 9.74 22.33
N GLY A 351 11.52 8.43 22.31
CA GLY A 351 11.17 7.64 23.50
C GLY A 351 9.69 7.73 23.94
N PHE A 352 8.84 8.38 23.15
CA PHE A 352 7.41 8.60 23.38
C PHE A 352 6.52 7.48 22.81
N TYR A 353 6.78 6.22 23.22
CA TYR A 353 6.07 5.05 22.67
C TYR A 353 4.55 5.11 22.85
N ARG A 354 4.05 5.61 23.98
CA ARG A 354 2.62 5.74 24.29
C ARG A 354 1.84 6.65 23.33
N TYR A 355 2.52 7.57 22.65
CA TYR A 355 1.88 8.53 21.74
C TYR A 355 1.85 8.04 20.29
N SER A 356 2.65 7.02 19.97
CA SER A 356 2.67 6.42 18.62
C SER A 356 1.37 5.69 18.25
N GLU A 357 0.55 5.37 19.27
CA GLU A 357 -0.78 4.77 19.12
C GLU A 357 -1.90 5.83 19.00
N MET A 358 -1.65 7.07 19.42
CA MET A 358 -2.67 8.14 19.44
C MET A 358 -2.80 8.91 18.12
N THR A 359 -1.87 8.74 17.17
CA THR A 359 -1.99 9.31 15.81
C THR A 359 -2.97 8.50 14.96
N HIS A 360 -4.22 8.42 15.41
CA HIS A 360 -5.32 7.95 14.60
C HIS A 360 -5.87 9.13 13.79
N THR A 361 -5.77 9.01 12.47
CA THR A 361 -6.60 9.78 11.55
C THR A 361 -8.06 9.59 11.95
N PRO A 362 -8.86 10.67 12.06
CA PRO A 362 -10.28 10.51 12.28
C PRO A 362 -10.89 9.79 11.07
N HIS A 363 -11.68 8.74 11.34
CA HIS A 363 -12.43 7.85 10.44
C HIS A 363 -11.69 6.57 9.97
N GLY A 364 -11.93 5.46 10.69
CA GLY A 364 -12.19 4.14 10.08
C GLY A 364 -11.03 3.30 9.51
N MET A 365 -9.79 3.77 9.47
CA MET A 365 -8.64 2.96 9.04
C MET A 365 -7.60 2.81 10.16
N SER A 366 -8.01 2.22 11.29
CA SER A 366 -7.09 1.82 12.35
C SER A 366 -6.36 0.54 11.93
N GLY A 367 -5.24 0.72 11.24
CA GLY A 367 -4.28 -0.32 10.93
C GLY A 367 -3.18 0.26 10.06
N THR A 368 -1.98 -0.31 10.11
CA THR A 368 -1.13 -0.30 8.91
C THR A 368 -2.02 -0.70 7.72
N PRO A 369 -1.98 -0.02 6.55
CA PRO A 369 -2.95 -0.22 5.47
C PRO A 369 -2.98 -1.66 4.88
N PHE A 370 -2.14 -2.56 5.39
CA PHE A 370 -2.04 -3.98 5.04
C PHE A 370 -2.69 -4.92 6.07
N LEU A 371 -3.17 -4.40 7.20
CA LEU A 371 -3.84 -5.20 8.23
C LEU A 371 -5.24 -4.62 8.40
N GLN A 372 -6.23 -5.24 7.77
CA GLN A 372 -7.62 -5.02 8.13
C GLN A 372 -7.80 -5.50 9.57
N CYS A 373 -7.97 -4.55 10.49
CA CYS A 373 -8.49 -4.86 11.81
C CYS A 373 -9.99 -5.07 11.66
N THR A 374 -10.53 -6.15 12.22
CA THR A 374 -11.98 -6.25 12.42
C THR A 374 -12.37 -5.34 13.57
N SER A 375 -13.65 -5.03 13.74
CA SER A 375 -14.15 -4.24 14.88
C SER A 375 -13.84 -4.83 16.26
N HIS A 376 -13.31 -6.06 16.33
CA HIS A 376 -13.06 -6.81 17.55
C HIS A 376 -11.59 -7.16 17.79
N ASN A 377 -10.69 -6.98 16.81
CA ASN A 377 -9.28 -7.38 16.93
C ASN A 377 -8.34 -6.25 16.49
N HIS A 378 -7.24 -6.06 17.22
CA HIS A 378 -6.14 -5.16 16.88
C HIS A 378 -4.96 -5.96 16.32
N HIS A 379 -4.41 -5.53 15.19
CA HIS A 379 -3.20 -6.14 14.62
C HIS A 379 -2.00 -5.20 14.82
N ALA A 380 -0.94 -5.71 15.44
CA ALA A 380 0.32 -5.01 15.61
C ALA A 380 1.46 -5.78 14.92
N LEU A 381 2.27 -5.09 14.13
CA LEU A 381 3.50 -5.68 13.59
C LEU A 381 4.53 -5.76 14.72
N TYR A 382 4.80 -6.98 15.22
CA TYR A 382 5.75 -7.21 16.32
C TYR A 382 7.20 -7.21 15.83
N SER A 383 7.43 -7.70 14.60
CA SER A 383 8.71 -7.64 13.89
C SER A 383 8.48 -7.73 12.37
N ASN A 384 9.53 -7.56 11.56
CA ASN A 384 9.44 -7.58 10.08
C ASN A 384 8.74 -8.82 9.48
N ASN A 385 8.67 -9.93 10.22
CA ASN A 385 8.09 -11.20 9.76
C ASN A 385 6.97 -11.74 10.67
N VAL A 386 6.58 -11.02 11.74
CA VAL A 386 5.60 -11.52 12.72
C VAL A 386 4.53 -10.46 12.99
N VAL A 387 3.28 -10.88 12.85
CA VAL A 387 2.08 -10.13 13.26
C VAL A 387 1.58 -10.67 14.59
N LEU A 388 1.26 -9.75 15.50
CA LEU A 388 0.52 -10.02 16.72
C LEU A 388 -0.95 -9.64 16.47
N LYS A 389 -1.86 -10.60 16.62
CA LYS A 389 -3.32 -10.39 16.56
C LYS A 389 -3.87 -10.42 17.98
N GLU A 390 -4.25 -9.27 18.49
CA GLU A 390 -4.77 -9.06 19.84
C GLU A 390 -6.29 -8.88 19.81
N GLY A 391 -6.99 -9.40 20.81
CA GLY A 391 -8.44 -9.37 20.84
C GLY A 391 -9.02 -10.11 22.04
N PRO A 392 -10.35 -10.01 22.26
CA PRO A 392 -11.00 -10.79 23.29
C PRO A 392 -10.88 -12.28 22.97
N THR A 393 -10.77 -13.11 24.01
CA THR A 393 -10.66 -14.57 23.85
C THR A 393 -11.76 -15.14 22.97
N THR A 394 -12.99 -14.63 23.07
CA THR A 394 -14.13 -15.05 22.24
C THR A 394 -13.92 -14.83 20.74
N ALA A 395 -13.14 -13.84 20.33
CA ALA A 395 -12.83 -13.57 18.93
C ALA A 395 -11.62 -14.38 18.41
N LEU A 396 -10.66 -14.71 19.29
CA LEU A 396 -9.42 -15.41 18.91
C LEU A 396 -9.52 -16.93 19.04
N LEU A 397 -10.41 -17.45 19.88
CA LEU A 397 -10.43 -18.86 20.28
C LEU A 397 -10.60 -19.82 19.10
N GLY A 398 -11.53 -19.52 18.18
CA GLY A 398 -11.78 -20.36 17.00
C GLY A 398 -10.59 -20.39 16.05
N GLU A 399 -10.04 -19.22 15.72
CA GLU A 399 -8.85 -19.12 14.87
C GLU A 399 -7.63 -19.80 15.50
N ALA A 400 -7.39 -19.60 16.80
CA ALA A 400 -6.33 -20.28 17.55
C ALA A 400 -6.50 -21.80 17.51
N TYR A 401 -7.72 -22.30 17.73
CA TYR A 401 -8.04 -23.72 17.65
C TYR A 401 -7.73 -24.30 16.26
N PHE A 402 -8.11 -23.60 15.19
CA PHE A 402 -7.82 -24.03 13.82
C PHE A 402 -6.30 -24.17 13.57
N TYR A 403 -5.51 -23.18 13.98
CA TYR A 403 -4.05 -23.25 13.81
C TYR A 403 -3.39 -24.34 14.66
N GLN A 404 -3.89 -24.59 15.87
CA GLN A 404 -3.43 -25.71 16.70
C GLN A 404 -3.68 -27.04 16.00
N GLN A 405 -4.89 -27.27 15.46
CA GLN A 405 -5.20 -28.47 14.67
C GLN A 405 -4.28 -28.59 13.44
N LEU A 406 -4.06 -27.49 12.73
CA LEU A 406 -3.17 -27.44 11.56
C LEU A 406 -1.70 -27.80 11.90
N GLN A 407 -1.25 -27.54 13.13
CA GLN A 407 0.11 -27.86 13.59
C GLN A 407 0.24 -29.29 14.13
N GLU A 408 -0.73 -29.73 14.92
CA GLU A 408 -0.67 -30.98 15.67
C GLU A 408 -1.09 -32.18 14.82
N ASN A 409 -1.97 -31.98 13.83
CA ASN A 409 -2.51 -33.07 13.03
C ASN A 409 -1.73 -33.27 11.72
N SER A 410 -0.98 -34.38 11.64
CA SER A 410 -0.16 -34.72 10.47
C SER A 410 -0.97 -34.89 9.18
N GLN A 411 -2.25 -35.24 9.27
CA GLN A 411 -3.13 -35.38 8.10
C GLN A 411 -3.52 -34.02 7.48
N MET A 412 -3.33 -32.90 8.20
CA MET A 412 -3.52 -31.54 7.67
C MET A 412 -2.24 -30.95 7.05
N ALA A 413 -1.12 -31.69 7.05
CA ALA A 413 0.16 -31.18 6.55
C ALA A 413 0.11 -30.74 5.08
N SER A 414 -0.74 -31.37 4.25
CA SER A 414 -0.92 -31.04 2.83
C SER A 414 -1.48 -29.63 2.60
N ILE A 415 -2.25 -29.09 3.55
CA ILE A 415 -2.89 -27.78 3.43
C ILE A 415 -2.18 -26.69 4.24
N LYS A 416 -1.17 -27.04 5.04
CA LYS A 416 -0.42 -26.10 5.90
C LYS A 416 0.17 -24.92 5.13
N ASN A 417 0.59 -25.15 3.88
CA ASN A 417 1.15 -24.10 3.03
C ASN A 417 0.14 -23.06 2.57
N TYR A 418 -1.17 -23.29 2.73
CA TYR A 418 -2.20 -22.29 2.42
C TYR A 418 -2.42 -21.28 3.54
N PHE A 419 -1.80 -21.45 4.71
CA PHE A 419 -1.99 -20.57 5.86
C PHE A 419 -0.67 -19.90 6.28
N PRO A 420 -0.72 -18.76 6.98
CA PRO A 420 0.43 -18.20 7.69
C PRO A 420 1.04 -19.21 8.68
N THR A 421 2.34 -19.10 8.89
CA THR A 421 2.99 -19.87 9.97
C THR A 421 2.47 -19.37 11.32
N PHE A 422 1.91 -20.28 12.12
CA PHE A 422 1.52 -20.01 13.50
C PHE A 422 2.73 -20.17 14.43
N TYR A 423 2.99 -19.18 15.28
CA TYR A 423 4.10 -19.20 16.25
C TYR A 423 3.63 -19.44 17.69
N GLY A 424 2.32 -19.36 17.95
CA GLY A 424 1.72 -19.63 19.25
C GLY A 424 0.75 -18.55 19.71
N ILE A 425 0.18 -18.75 20.90
CA ILE A 425 -0.73 -17.84 21.59
C ILE A 425 -0.05 -17.20 22.80
N GLU A 426 -0.46 -15.99 23.15
CA GLU A 426 -0.14 -15.36 24.43
C GLU A 426 -1.37 -15.41 25.35
N GLN A 427 -1.17 -15.90 26.56
CA GLN A 427 -2.22 -16.07 27.56
C GLN A 427 -2.01 -15.11 28.74
N LYS A 428 -3.11 -14.58 29.28
CA LYS A 428 -3.17 -13.89 30.57
C LYS A 428 -4.10 -14.69 31.48
N GLY A 429 -3.53 -15.56 32.31
CA GLY A 429 -4.28 -16.59 33.01
C GLY A 429 -4.81 -17.64 32.04
N GLU A 430 -6.08 -18.04 32.16
CA GLU A 430 -6.73 -19.01 31.25
C GLU A 430 -7.24 -18.38 29.94
N LYS A 431 -7.10 -17.06 29.77
CA LYS A 431 -7.63 -16.32 28.62
C LYS A 431 -6.56 -16.10 27.56
N ILE A 432 -6.90 -16.39 26.31
CA ILE A 432 -6.10 -15.99 25.15
C ILE A 432 -6.21 -14.48 25.00
N SER A 433 -5.06 -13.82 24.95
CA SER A 433 -4.93 -12.37 24.78
C SER A 433 -4.38 -11.97 23.41
N ALA A 434 -3.54 -12.82 22.80
CA ALA A 434 -3.00 -12.57 21.48
C ALA A 434 -2.57 -13.85 20.74
N MET A 435 -2.40 -13.75 19.42
CA MET A 435 -1.85 -14.78 18.54
C MET A 435 -0.66 -14.25 17.75
N LYS A 436 0.41 -15.04 17.66
CA LYS A 436 1.60 -14.74 16.86
C LYS A 436 1.56 -15.49 15.55
N LEU A 437 1.54 -14.76 14.44
CA LEU A 437 1.41 -15.28 13.09
C LEU A 437 2.52 -14.73 12.18
N GLN A 438 2.85 -15.45 11.12
CA GLN A 438 3.69 -14.96 10.04
C GLN A 438 3.06 -13.72 9.40
N TYR A 439 3.86 -12.68 9.22
CA TYR A 439 3.50 -11.57 8.33
C TYR A 439 3.58 -12.03 6.88
N VAL A 440 2.41 -12.15 6.24
CA VAL A 440 2.30 -12.48 4.82
C VAL A 440 2.36 -11.19 4.00
N LYS A 441 3.32 -11.11 3.08
CA LYS A 441 3.48 -9.96 2.16
C LYS A 441 2.62 -10.15 0.90
N GLY A 442 1.32 -10.33 1.10
CA GLY A 442 0.35 -10.55 0.03
C GLY A 442 -0.61 -9.37 -0.14
N VAL A 443 -1.20 -9.26 -1.34
CA VAL A 443 -2.25 -8.28 -1.63
C VAL A 443 -3.62 -8.94 -1.35
N PRO A 444 -4.51 -8.31 -0.56
CA PRO A 444 -5.87 -8.80 -0.39
C PRO A 444 -6.60 -8.99 -1.72
N MET A 445 -7.25 -10.14 -1.87
CA MET A 445 -7.99 -10.48 -3.09
C MET A 445 -9.14 -9.50 -3.34
N SER A 446 -9.69 -8.88 -2.29
CA SER A 446 -10.73 -7.85 -2.39
C SER A 446 -10.23 -6.64 -3.20
N LEU A 447 -8.97 -6.26 -3.05
CA LEU A 447 -8.34 -5.18 -3.82
C LEU A 447 -8.04 -5.58 -5.26
N ILE A 448 -7.49 -6.78 -5.47
CA ILE A 448 -7.22 -7.33 -6.82
C ILE A 448 -8.53 -7.39 -7.62
N TYR A 449 -9.60 -7.86 -6.98
CA TYR A 449 -10.93 -7.93 -7.56
C TYR A 449 -11.52 -6.55 -7.84
N PHE A 450 -11.49 -5.64 -6.86
CA PHE A 450 -12.01 -4.28 -7.00
C PHE A 450 -11.36 -3.51 -8.16
N HIS A 451 -10.07 -3.73 -8.41
CA HIS A 451 -9.35 -3.09 -9.52
C HIS A 451 -9.43 -3.86 -10.85
N SER A 452 -10.22 -4.94 -10.94
CA SER A 452 -10.38 -5.76 -12.16
C SER A 452 -9.06 -6.33 -12.70
N VAL A 453 -8.12 -6.69 -11.81
CA VAL A 453 -6.80 -7.25 -12.15
C VAL A 453 -6.67 -8.74 -11.79
N VAL A 454 -7.79 -9.45 -11.63
CA VAL A 454 -7.79 -10.88 -11.31
C VAL A 454 -7.34 -11.69 -12.52
N SER A 455 -6.27 -12.48 -12.35
CA SER A 455 -5.84 -13.46 -13.34
C SER A 455 -6.62 -14.78 -13.19
N THR A 456 -6.84 -15.49 -14.30
CA THR A 456 -7.55 -16.78 -14.31
C THR A 456 -6.79 -17.86 -13.53
N ASP A 457 -5.45 -17.84 -13.53
CA ASP A 457 -4.61 -18.78 -12.75
C ASP A 457 -4.76 -18.54 -11.24
N LEU A 458 -4.71 -17.27 -10.82
CA LEU A 458 -4.87 -16.92 -9.41
C LEU A 458 -6.23 -17.39 -8.88
N PHE A 459 -7.31 -17.13 -9.63
CA PHE A 459 -8.64 -17.56 -9.19
C PHE A 459 -8.77 -19.09 -9.18
N TYR A 460 -8.30 -19.78 -10.21
CA TYR A 460 -8.27 -21.25 -10.23
C TYR A 460 -7.46 -21.84 -9.05
N ARG A 461 -6.37 -21.17 -8.66
CA ARG A 461 -5.57 -21.54 -7.48
C ARG A 461 -6.33 -21.36 -6.17
N ILE A 462 -7.11 -20.28 -6.03
CA ILE A 462 -8.01 -20.08 -4.88
C ILE A 462 -9.00 -21.26 -4.79
N LEU A 463 -9.66 -21.59 -5.91
CA LEU A 463 -10.63 -22.68 -5.98
C LEU A 463 -10.01 -24.04 -5.62
N THR A 464 -8.89 -24.40 -6.24
CA THR A 464 -8.20 -25.67 -5.97
C THR A 464 -7.64 -25.77 -4.55
N SER A 465 -7.22 -24.65 -3.95
CA SER A 465 -6.74 -24.63 -2.57
C SER A 465 -7.89 -24.80 -1.55
N ALA A 466 -9.04 -24.18 -1.80
CA ALA A 466 -10.25 -24.39 -1.00
C ALA A 466 -10.76 -25.84 -1.09
N ASP A 467 -10.77 -26.40 -2.31
CA ASP A 467 -11.12 -27.81 -2.53
C ASP A 467 -10.16 -28.76 -1.79
N ALA A 468 -8.85 -28.46 -1.78
CA ALA A 468 -7.89 -29.23 -1.00
C ALA A 468 -8.16 -29.16 0.51
N ILE A 469 -8.61 -28.01 1.03
CA ILE A 469 -9.04 -27.86 2.43
C ILE A 469 -10.27 -28.72 2.70
N HIS A 470 -11.29 -28.67 1.83
CA HIS A 470 -12.53 -29.44 2.00
C HIS A 470 -12.34 -30.96 1.92
N ASN A 471 -11.27 -31.43 1.27
CA ASN A 471 -10.97 -32.85 1.10
C ASN A 471 -9.91 -33.38 2.07
N VAL A 472 -9.55 -32.63 3.12
CA VAL A 472 -8.73 -33.19 4.20
C VAL A 472 -9.47 -34.38 4.83
N ASN A 473 -8.77 -35.50 5.00
CA ASN A 473 -9.34 -36.72 5.55
C ASN A 473 -9.08 -36.80 7.06
N LEU A 474 -9.97 -36.22 7.86
CA LEU A 474 -10.04 -36.37 9.32
C LEU A 474 -11.41 -36.94 9.74
N PRO A 475 -11.51 -37.56 10.92
CA PRO A 475 -12.80 -37.90 11.51
C PRO A 475 -13.69 -36.66 11.65
N LEU A 476 -14.98 -36.81 11.34
CA LEU A 476 -15.96 -35.76 11.59
C LEU A 476 -16.20 -35.60 13.10
N CYS A 477 -16.46 -34.38 13.56
CA CYS A 477 -16.84 -34.17 14.95
C CYS A 477 -18.23 -34.77 15.25
N GLU A 478 -18.45 -35.16 16.51
CA GLU A 478 -19.75 -35.64 16.96
C GLU A 478 -20.84 -34.57 16.76
N ASN A 479 -22.06 -35.01 16.46
CA ASN A 479 -23.23 -34.12 16.26
C ASN A 479 -23.00 -32.98 15.24
N LEU A 480 -22.13 -33.18 14.25
CA LEU A 480 -21.76 -32.16 13.26
C LEU A 480 -22.98 -31.48 12.62
N ASP A 481 -24.02 -32.23 12.24
CA ASP A 481 -25.22 -31.68 11.61
C ASP A 481 -25.95 -30.67 12.51
N GLN A 482 -25.99 -30.92 13.83
CA GLN A 482 -26.57 -30.01 14.80
C GLN A 482 -25.73 -28.73 14.91
N HIS A 483 -24.41 -28.87 14.92
CA HIS A 483 -23.50 -27.72 14.94
C HIS A 483 -23.57 -26.90 13.65
N ILE A 484 -23.68 -27.54 12.49
CA ILE A 484 -23.92 -26.86 11.19
C ILE A 484 -25.26 -26.12 11.23
N ARG A 485 -26.33 -26.76 11.73
CA ARG A 485 -27.65 -26.13 11.87
C ARG A 485 -27.57 -24.88 12.73
N ALA A 486 -26.92 -24.94 13.90
CA ALA A 486 -26.73 -23.78 14.76
C ALA A 486 -25.90 -22.67 14.08
N ASN A 487 -24.86 -23.05 13.33
CA ASN A 487 -24.00 -22.13 12.59
C ASN A 487 -24.73 -21.33 11.50
N TYR A 488 -25.81 -21.89 10.95
CA TYR A 488 -26.68 -21.25 9.97
C TYR A 488 -27.90 -20.58 10.62
N ILE A 489 -28.80 -21.37 11.20
CA ILE A 489 -30.11 -20.94 11.69
C ILE A 489 -29.97 -20.06 12.93
N ASP A 490 -29.42 -20.60 14.02
CA ASP A 490 -29.38 -19.90 15.31
C ASP A 490 -28.62 -18.57 15.16
N LYS A 491 -27.50 -18.61 14.43
CA LYS A 491 -26.72 -17.43 14.07
C LYS A 491 -27.52 -16.37 13.31
N MET A 492 -28.25 -16.76 12.26
CA MET A 492 -29.03 -15.82 11.44
C MET A 492 -30.19 -15.23 12.25
N VAL A 493 -30.89 -16.07 13.03
CA VAL A 493 -32.02 -15.68 13.88
C VAL A 493 -31.57 -14.70 14.96
N ASP A 494 -30.48 -15.02 15.65
CA ASP A 494 -29.92 -14.17 16.71
C ASP A 494 -29.56 -12.78 16.18
N ARG A 495 -28.84 -12.71 15.06
CA ARG A 495 -28.41 -11.45 14.46
C ARG A 495 -29.58 -10.60 13.96
N PHE A 496 -30.60 -11.22 13.35
CA PHE A 496 -31.77 -10.49 12.88
C PHE A 496 -32.59 -9.92 14.04
N ARG A 497 -32.80 -10.71 15.10
CA ARG A 497 -33.64 -10.32 16.25
C ARG A 497 -32.96 -9.30 17.16
N ASN A 498 -31.64 -9.39 17.33
CA ASN A 498 -30.89 -8.50 18.22
C ASN A 498 -30.46 -7.19 17.55
N HIS A 499 -30.51 -7.11 16.21
CA HIS A 499 -30.09 -5.93 15.43
C HIS A 499 -31.11 -5.49 14.35
N PRO A 500 -32.41 -5.35 14.67
CA PRO A 500 -33.45 -5.02 13.68
C PRO A 500 -33.27 -3.62 13.07
N GLU A 501 -32.57 -2.71 13.74
CA GLU A 501 -32.26 -1.36 13.30
C GLU A 501 -31.45 -1.31 12.00
N HIS A 502 -30.60 -2.32 11.76
CA HIS A 502 -29.80 -2.38 10.53
C HIS A 502 -30.63 -2.69 9.27
N TYR A 503 -31.90 -3.08 9.44
CA TYR A 503 -32.82 -3.42 8.35
C TYR A 503 -33.93 -2.36 8.17
N SER A 504 -33.86 -1.23 8.88
CA SER A 504 -34.96 -0.25 8.94
C SER A 504 -35.24 0.50 7.63
N PHE A 505 -34.31 0.45 6.68
CA PHE A 505 -34.46 1.06 5.35
C PHE A 505 -35.42 0.25 4.44
N VAL A 506 -35.80 -0.96 4.85
CA VAL A 506 -36.78 -1.83 4.18
C VAL A 506 -38.08 -1.87 5.01
N PRO A 507 -39.27 -1.81 4.38
CA PRO A 507 -40.54 -2.01 5.07
C PRO A 507 -40.57 -3.30 5.90
N GLU A 508 -41.11 -3.23 7.11
CA GLU A 508 -41.10 -4.32 8.08
C GLU A 508 -41.73 -5.61 7.53
N ASN A 509 -42.84 -5.50 6.83
CA ASN A 509 -43.51 -6.63 6.17
C ASN A 509 -42.63 -7.30 5.11
N GLU A 510 -41.81 -6.54 4.37
CA GLU A 510 -40.93 -7.07 3.34
C GLU A 510 -39.70 -7.75 3.95
N ARG A 511 -39.05 -7.12 4.93
CA ARG A 511 -37.89 -7.74 5.60
C ARG A 511 -38.27 -9.04 6.33
N ASP A 512 -39.44 -9.09 6.96
CA ASP A 512 -39.92 -10.28 7.68
C ASP A 512 -40.31 -11.41 6.71
N MET A 513 -40.89 -11.06 5.55
CA MET A 513 -41.17 -12.00 4.47
C MET A 513 -39.86 -12.61 3.92
N VAL A 514 -38.84 -11.78 3.65
CA VAL A 514 -37.53 -12.24 3.18
C VAL A 514 -36.88 -13.15 4.22
N PHE A 515 -36.87 -12.73 5.49
CA PHE A 515 -36.34 -13.53 6.60
C PHE A 515 -37.00 -14.91 6.69
N THR A 516 -38.34 -14.95 6.70
CA THR A 516 -39.11 -16.20 6.83
C THR A 516 -38.89 -17.13 5.63
N THR A 517 -38.82 -16.55 4.43
CA THR A 517 -38.57 -17.30 3.19
C THR A 517 -37.17 -17.91 3.17
N LEU A 518 -36.14 -17.12 3.53
CA LEU A 518 -34.77 -17.60 3.65
C LEU A 518 -34.65 -18.71 4.69
N LEU A 519 -35.28 -18.54 5.86
CA LEU A 519 -35.28 -19.54 6.92
C LEU A 519 -35.90 -20.87 6.45
N SER A 520 -37.05 -20.81 5.77
CA SER A 520 -37.72 -22.01 5.24
C SER A 520 -36.87 -22.75 4.19
N LYS A 521 -36.28 -22.02 3.22
CA LYS A 521 -35.39 -22.60 2.21
C LYS A 521 -34.12 -23.20 2.84
N LEU A 522 -33.58 -22.55 3.87
CA LEU A 522 -32.41 -23.04 4.61
C LEU A 522 -32.73 -24.31 5.40
N GLU A 523 -33.90 -24.40 6.04
CA GLU A 523 -34.34 -25.63 6.70
C GLU A 523 -34.50 -26.79 5.72
N GLU A 524 -35.07 -26.54 4.54
CA GLU A 524 -35.18 -27.54 3.48
C GLU A 524 -33.80 -28.04 3.04
N TYR A 525 -32.84 -27.13 2.85
CA TYR A 525 -31.46 -27.50 2.52
C TYR A 525 -30.84 -28.40 3.60
N LEU A 526 -30.89 -27.99 4.87
CA LEU A 526 -30.27 -28.69 5.98
C LEU A 526 -30.90 -30.06 6.27
N ASN A 527 -32.18 -30.24 5.95
CA ASN A 527 -32.88 -31.52 6.12
C ASN A 527 -32.75 -32.44 4.89
N SER A 528 -32.15 -31.97 3.79
CA SER A 528 -32.00 -32.73 2.55
C SER A 528 -30.68 -33.51 2.49
N ASN A 529 -30.58 -34.44 1.54
CA ASN A 529 -29.33 -35.13 1.21
C ASN A 529 -28.30 -34.23 0.48
N ARG A 530 -28.64 -32.95 0.23
CA ARG A 530 -27.74 -31.96 -0.39
C ARG A 530 -26.66 -31.44 0.56
N LEU A 531 -26.93 -31.46 1.88
CA LEU A 531 -25.96 -31.07 2.89
C LEU A 531 -24.73 -31.96 2.81
N LYS A 532 -23.54 -31.38 2.66
CA LYS A 532 -22.27 -32.12 2.69
C LYS A 532 -21.53 -31.86 4.00
N ARG A 533 -20.74 -32.84 4.43
CA ARG A 533 -19.91 -32.76 5.63
C ARG A 533 -18.46 -32.86 5.21
N SER A 534 -17.67 -31.89 5.63
CA SER A 534 -16.22 -31.92 5.53
C SER A 534 -15.59 -31.84 6.90
N SER A 535 -14.43 -32.46 7.03
CA SER A 535 -13.64 -32.42 8.24
C SER A 535 -12.89 -31.09 8.43
N CYS A 536 -12.75 -30.30 7.36
CA CYS A 536 -12.08 -29.02 7.37
C CYS A 536 -12.72 -28.03 6.39
N ILE A 537 -13.17 -26.90 6.91
CA ILE A 537 -13.57 -25.71 6.13
C ILE A 537 -12.84 -24.49 6.67
N HIS A 538 -12.69 -23.45 5.84
CA HIS A 538 -12.16 -22.17 6.29
C HIS A 538 -13.16 -21.45 7.21
N GLY A 539 -14.45 -21.47 6.87
CA GLY A 539 -15.56 -20.90 7.64
C GLY A 539 -15.76 -19.39 7.48
N ASP A 540 -14.83 -18.70 6.82
CA ASP A 540 -14.98 -17.28 6.42
C ASP A 540 -14.25 -16.98 5.11
N PHE A 541 -14.55 -17.75 4.07
CA PHE A 541 -13.78 -17.79 2.83
C PHE A 541 -14.19 -16.72 1.80
N TRP A 542 -14.12 -15.45 2.18
CA TRP A 542 -14.36 -14.28 1.32
C TRP A 542 -13.06 -13.59 0.90
N PHE A 543 -13.08 -12.75 -0.14
CA PHE A 543 -11.88 -12.14 -0.73
C PHE A 543 -11.04 -11.31 0.24
N ALA A 544 -11.65 -10.68 1.25
CA ALA A 544 -10.91 -9.98 2.30
C ALA A 544 -9.96 -10.89 3.10
N ASN A 545 -10.27 -12.19 3.21
CA ASN A 545 -9.50 -13.18 3.95
C ASN A 545 -8.52 -13.99 3.07
N ILE A 546 -8.32 -13.56 1.83
CA ILE A 546 -7.43 -14.21 0.87
C ILE A 546 -6.33 -13.22 0.50
N LEU A 547 -5.08 -13.57 0.79
CA LEU A 547 -3.89 -12.81 0.41
C LEU A 547 -3.21 -13.49 -0.77
N ALA A 548 -2.97 -12.75 -1.85
CA ALA A 548 -2.22 -13.22 -3.02
C ALA A 548 -0.77 -12.73 -2.98
N GLU A 549 0.18 -13.65 -3.02
CA GLU A 549 1.60 -13.38 -3.19
C GLU A 549 1.97 -13.58 -4.67
N GLY A 550 1.58 -12.61 -5.50
CA GLY A 550 1.57 -12.77 -6.96
C GLY A 550 0.50 -13.77 -7.42
N ASP A 551 0.67 -14.38 -8.60
CA ASP A 551 -0.28 -15.38 -9.12
C ASP A 551 0.02 -16.82 -8.63
N LYS A 552 1.16 -17.04 -7.96
CA LYS A 552 1.68 -18.39 -7.65
C LYS A 552 1.25 -18.92 -6.29
N HIS A 553 1.02 -18.03 -5.32
CA HIS A 553 0.78 -18.43 -3.94
C HIS A 553 -0.37 -17.62 -3.36
N VAL A 554 -1.23 -18.32 -2.62
CA VAL A 554 -2.32 -17.72 -1.85
C VAL A 554 -2.16 -18.13 -0.40
N LYS A 555 -2.50 -17.21 0.49
CA LYS A 555 -2.57 -17.42 1.93
C LYS A 555 -3.96 -17.04 2.42
N PHE A 556 -4.56 -17.93 3.20
CA PHE A 556 -5.86 -17.72 3.82
C PHE A 556 -5.66 -17.33 5.28
N ILE A 557 -6.43 -16.35 5.72
CA ILE A 557 -6.35 -15.76 7.07
C ILE A 557 -7.75 -15.66 7.68
N ASP A 558 -7.85 -15.52 9.01
CA ASP A 558 -9.13 -15.31 9.70
C ASP A 558 -10.16 -16.45 9.50
N MET A 559 -9.64 -17.68 9.42
CA MET A 559 -10.41 -18.92 9.47
C MET A 559 -11.21 -18.97 10.78
N LYS A 560 -12.46 -19.45 10.72
CA LYS A 560 -13.34 -19.43 11.91
C LYS A 560 -12.95 -20.42 12.98
N GLY A 561 -12.61 -21.65 12.60
CA GLY A 561 -12.37 -22.74 13.55
C GLY A 561 -13.49 -22.98 14.57
N SER A 562 -14.71 -22.55 14.23
CA SER A 562 -15.90 -22.79 15.04
C SER A 562 -17.18 -22.84 14.19
N LEU A 563 -18.14 -23.63 14.66
CA LEU A 563 -19.53 -23.69 14.20
C LEU A 563 -20.40 -23.05 15.28
N TRP A 564 -20.73 -21.77 15.07
CA TRP A 564 -21.34 -20.91 16.09
C TRP A 564 -20.54 -20.89 17.40
N ASN A 565 -21.01 -21.60 18.42
CA ASN A 565 -20.40 -21.66 19.75
C ASN A 565 -19.54 -22.93 19.98
N PHE A 566 -19.37 -23.77 18.95
CA PHE A 566 -18.63 -25.03 19.05
C PHE A 566 -17.31 -24.96 18.28
N LEU A 567 -16.17 -25.21 18.94
CA LEU A 567 -14.86 -25.23 18.27
C LEU A 567 -14.75 -26.46 17.37
N SER A 568 -14.49 -26.22 16.08
CA SER A 568 -14.39 -27.28 15.09
C SER A 568 -13.74 -26.77 13.81
N THR A 569 -12.96 -27.62 13.16
CA THR A 569 -12.55 -27.41 11.76
C THR A 569 -13.61 -27.93 10.79
N CYS A 570 -14.49 -28.84 11.24
CA CYS A 570 -15.51 -29.45 10.41
C CYS A 570 -16.59 -28.45 10.00
N GLY A 571 -17.32 -28.76 8.93
CA GLY A 571 -18.48 -27.98 8.53
C GLY A 571 -19.03 -28.37 7.18
N ASP A 572 -19.86 -27.48 6.63
CA ASP A 572 -20.42 -27.60 5.29
C ASP A 572 -19.54 -26.83 4.28
N PRO A 573 -18.93 -27.51 3.28
CA PRO A 573 -18.15 -26.86 2.22
C PRO A 573 -18.89 -25.77 1.44
N ILE A 574 -20.22 -25.89 1.30
CA ILE A 574 -21.03 -24.86 0.62
C ILE A 574 -20.92 -23.52 1.34
N TYR A 575 -20.68 -23.50 2.66
CA TYR A 575 -20.44 -22.27 3.42
C TYR A 575 -19.29 -21.45 2.83
N ASP A 576 -18.16 -22.10 2.51
CA ASP A 576 -16.99 -21.44 1.95
C ASP A 576 -17.22 -20.99 0.50
N TRP A 577 -17.84 -21.85 -0.32
CA TRP A 577 -18.18 -21.48 -1.71
C TRP A 577 -19.16 -20.32 -1.78
N ALA A 578 -20.14 -20.30 -0.87
CA ALA A 578 -21.08 -19.19 -0.74
C ALA A 578 -20.38 -17.92 -0.26
N LYS A 579 -19.48 -18.00 0.71
CA LYS A 579 -18.66 -16.84 1.15
C LYS A 579 -17.81 -16.28 0.01
N LEU A 580 -17.23 -17.14 -0.81
CA LEU A 580 -16.46 -16.71 -1.98
C LEU A 580 -17.36 -16.03 -3.02
N TYR A 581 -18.53 -16.60 -3.28
CA TYR A 581 -19.50 -16.04 -4.24
C TYR A 581 -20.02 -14.66 -3.79
N GLN A 582 -20.21 -14.44 -2.48
CA GLN A 582 -20.57 -13.13 -1.91
C GLN A 582 -19.60 -12.03 -2.34
N SER A 583 -18.30 -12.33 -2.33
CA SER A 583 -17.28 -11.39 -2.77
C SER A 583 -17.39 -11.08 -4.27
N ILE A 584 -17.67 -12.09 -5.10
CA ILE A 584 -17.84 -11.94 -6.55
C ILE A 584 -19.10 -11.12 -6.89
N VAL A 585 -20.19 -11.25 -6.15
CA VAL A 585 -21.39 -10.45 -6.39
C VAL A 585 -21.29 -9.01 -5.88
N GLY A 586 -20.22 -8.71 -5.13
CA GLY A 586 -19.85 -7.35 -4.70
C GLY A 586 -20.14 -7.03 -3.24
N PHE A 587 -20.46 -8.01 -2.40
CA PHE A 587 -20.70 -7.79 -0.96
C PHE A 587 -19.44 -7.22 -0.28
N ASP A 588 -18.27 -7.83 -0.50
CA ASP A 588 -16.97 -7.34 -0.02
C ASP A 588 -16.70 -5.89 -0.45
N ASN A 589 -17.09 -5.50 -1.66
CA ASN A 589 -16.82 -4.14 -2.15
C ASN A 589 -17.58 -3.08 -1.36
N VAL A 590 -18.81 -3.40 -0.94
CA VAL A 590 -19.61 -2.49 -0.13
C VAL A 590 -19.09 -2.46 1.31
N VAL A 591 -18.83 -3.63 1.90
CA VAL A 591 -18.34 -3.72 3.29
C VAL A 591 -16.95 -3.10 3.45
N VAL A 592 -16.04 -3.34 2.51
CA VAL A 592 -14.64 -2.89 2.60
C VAL A 592 -14.45 -1.50 2.00
N PHE A 593 -15.00 -1.22 0.82
CA PHE A 593 -14.71 0.01 0.06
C PHE A 593 -15.85 1.03 0.05
N HIS A 594 -17.00 0.72 0.67
CA HIS A 594 -18.18 1.59 0.71
C HIS A 594 -18.64 2.00 -0.71
N LYS A 595 -18.51 1.08 -1.68
CA LYS A 595 -18.80 1.32 -3.10
C LYS A 595 -19.43 0.11 -3.77
N ILE A 596 -20.33 0.35 -4.73
CA ILE A 596 -20.77 -0.66 -5.69
C ILE A 596 -20.00 -0.46 -6.98
N ASP A 597 -19.36 -1.52 -7.46
CA ASP A 597 -18.78 -1.55 -8.80
C ASP A 597 -19.76 -2.24 -9.77
N HIS A 598 -20.55 -1.43 -10.48
CA HIS A 598 -21.49 -1.92 -11.49
C HIS A 598 -20.81 -2.37 -12.79
N LYS A 599 -19.49 -2.13 -12.96
CA LYS A 599 -18.77 -2.36 -14.22
C LYS A 599 -17.57 -3.30 -14.05
N ASN A 600 -17.55 -4.12 -12.99
CA ASN A 600 -16.48 -5.09 -12.82
C ASN A 600 -16.50 -6.13 -13.95
N LEU A 601 -15.60 -5.95 -14.92
CA LEU A 601 -15.52 -6.76 -16.14
C LEU A 601 -15.19 -8.23 -15.84
N SER A 602 -14.68 -8.54 -14.64
CA SER A 602 -14.34 -9.91 -14.25
C SER A 602 -15.49 -10.68 -13.62
N ARG A 603 -16.56 -10.01 -13.12
CA ARG A 603 -17.64 -10.65 -12.35
C ARG A 603 -18.25 -11.86 -13.05
N GLU A 604 -18.72 -11.69 -14.28
CA GLU A 604 -19.38 -12.76 -15.02
C GLU A 604 -18.44 -13.95 -15.27
N SER A 605 -17.19 -13.66 -15.65
CA SER A 605 -16.18 -14.70 -15.88
C SER A 605 -15.86 -15.50 -14.62
N LEU A 606 -15.69 -14.83 -13.47
CA LEU A 606 -15.39 -15.50 -12.21
C LEU A 606 -16.59 -16.31 -11.70
N THR A 607 -17.81 -15.79 -11.84
CA THR A 607 -19.05 -16.52 -11.52
C THR A 607 -19.14 -17.81 -12.33
N ASN A 608 -18.93 -17.74 -13.65
CA ASN A 608 -18.98 -18.91 -14.52
C ASN A 608 -17.88 -19.93 -14.17
N GLN A 609 -16.66 -19.45 -13.85
CA GLN A 609 -15.56 -20.32 -13.45
C GLN A 609 -15.84 -21.02 -12.11
N LEU A 610 -16.35 -20.30 -11.11
CA LEU A 610 -16.75 -20.87 -9.83
C LEU A 610 -17.86 -21.91 -10.03
N LYS A 611 -18.91 -21.57 -10.79
CA LYS A 611 -20.03 -22.45 -11.08
C LYS A 611 -19.57 -23.78 -11.69
N SER A 612 -18.79 -23.73 -12.77
CA SER A 612 -18.25 -24.94 -13.42
C SER A 612 -17.45 -25.78 -12.43
N PHE A 613 -16.56 -25.14 -11.67
CA PHE A 613 -15.67 -25.81 -10.74
C PHE A 613 -16.41 -26.57 -9.63
N ILE A 614 -17.47 -25.99 -9.06
CA ILE A 614 -18.22 -26.63 -7.98
C ILE A 614 -19.21 -27.68 -8.48
N GLU A 615 -19.81 -27.49 -9.66
CA GLU A 615 -20.74 -28.45 -10.25
C GLU A 615 -20.00 -29.74 -10.63
N GLU A 616 -18.76 -29.63 -11.13
CA GLU A 616 -17.85 -30.77 -11.35
C GLU A 616 -17.55 -31.58 -10.07
N ARG A 617 -17.69 -30.95 -8.90
CA ARG A 617 -17.50 -31.56 -7.57
C ARG A 617 -18.83 -31.97 -6.92
N GLY A 618 -19.90 -31.95 -7.69
CA GLY A 618 -21.24 -32.36 -7.29
C GLY A 618 -21.90 -31.42 -6.28
N TYR A 619 -21.55 -30.13 -6.27
CA TYR A 619 -22.29 -29.11 -5.52
C TYR A 619 -23.32 -28.43 -6.44
N SER A 620 -24.47 -28.09 -5.89
CA SER A 620 -25.53 -27.38 -6.61
C SER A 620 -25.24 -25.88 -6.65
N TRP A 621 -25.25 -25.28 -7.85
CA TRP A 621 -25.16 -23.83 -7.99
C TRP A 621 -26.31 -23.10 -7.29
N ALA A 622 -27.52 -23.67 -7.30
CA ALA A 622 -28.68 -23.11 -6.61
C ALA A 622 -28.46 -23.06 -5.09
N ASP A 623 -27.78 -24.06 -4.51
CA ASP A 623 -27.48 -24.09 -3.08
C ASP A 623 -26.44 -23.03 -2.71
N VAL A 624 -25.41 -22.85 -3.55
CA VAL A 624 -24.42 -21.77 -3.33
C VAL A 624 -25.08 -20.39 -3.39
N ARG A 625 -25.99 -20.14 -4.34
CA ARG A 625 -26.76 -18.88 -4.41
C ARG A 625 -27.62 -18.68 -3.16
N LEU A 626 -28.40 -19.69 -2.77
CA LEU A 626 -29.26 -19.65 -1.58
C LEU A 626 -28.45 -19.38 -0.31
N ILE A 627 -27.40 -20.16 -0.06
CA ILE A 627 -26.56 -20.01 1.13
C ILE A 627 -25.84 -18.67 1.11
N SER A 628 -25.45 -18.15 -0.06
CA SER A 628 -24.89 -16.80 -0.17
C SER A 628 -25.89 -15.74 0.29
N ALA A 629 -27.15 -15.84 -0.14
CA ALA A 629 -28.20 -14.92 0.29
C ALA A 629 -28.45 -14.99 1.81
N VAL A 630 -28.53 -16.20 2.38
CA VAL A 630 -28.65 -16.43 3.82
C VAL A 630 -27.50 -15.77 4.60
N LEU A 631 -26.27 -15.95 4.12
CA LEU A 631 -25.09 -15.42 4.78
C LEU A 631 -24.96 -13.90 4.64
N MET A 632 -25.29 -13.32 3.48
CA MET A 632 -25.34 -11.86 3.30
C MET A 632 -26.42 -11.23 4.18
N PHE A 633 -27.62 -11.83 4.21
CA PHE A 633 -28.69 -11.39 5.10
C PHE A 633 -28.24 -11.43 6.55
N GLY A 634 -27.64 -12.55 6.98
CA GLY A 634 -27.12 -12.71 8.34
C GLY A 634 -25.86 -11.91 8.64
N ALA A 635 -25.18 -11.33 7.65
CA ALA A 635 -24.03 -10.44 7.84
C ALA A 635 -24.43 -8.96 7.75
N TYR A 636 -25.68 -8.67 7.40
CA TYR A 636 -26.13 -7.31 7.12
C TYR A 636 -25.99 -6.36 8.32
N TRP A 637 -26.19 -6.87 9.54
CA TRP A 637 -25.97 -6.11 10.78
C TRP A 637 -24.53 -5.56 10.91
N ALA A 638 -23.55 -6.17 10.23
CA ALA A 638 -22.16 -5.72 10.23
C ALA A 638 -21.86 -4.67 9.15
N VAL A 639 -22.82 -4.35 8.28
CA VAL A 639 -22.73 -3.23 7.34
C VAL A 639 -22.88 -1.93 8.12
N ASP A 640 -21.97 -0.98 7.89
CA ASP A 640 -21.92 0.29 8.64
C ASP A 640 -23.30 0.98 8.66
N SER A 641 -23.78 1.32 9.86
CA SER A 641 -25.01 2.10 10.04
C SER A 641 -24.99 3.43 9.28
N LEU A 642 -23.80 4.02 9.10
CA LEU A 642 -23.55 5.27 8.38
C LEU A 642 -23.44 5.08 6.86
N LEU A 643 -23.51 3.84 6.36
CA LEU A 643 -23.49 3.56 4.93
C LEU A 643 -24.70 4.19 4.24
N ASP A 644 -24.49 4.75 3.04
CA ASP A 644 -25.55 5.36 2.23
C ASP A 644 -26.69 4.37 1.97
N ASP A 645 -27.94 4.85 2.10
CA ASP A 645 -29.12 4.01 1.97
C ASP A 645 -29.24 3.41 0.55
N ASN A 646 -28.71 4.07 -0.49
CA ASN A 646 -28.68 3.48 -1.82
C ASN A 646 -27.77 2.25 -1.88
N LEU A 647 -26.63 2.28 -1.18
CA LEU A 647 -25.72 1.13 -1.10
C LEU A 647 -26.37 -0.02 -0.33
N LYS A 648 -27.07 0.31 0.77
CA LYS A 648 -27.86 -0.65 1.56
C LYS A 648 -28.94 -1.32 0.71
N ILE A 649 -29.72 -0.53 -0.03
CA ILE A 649 -30.77 -1.03 -0.94
C ILE A 649 -30.17 -1.92 -2.03
N ALA A 650 -29.01 -1.59 -2.59
CA ALA A 650 -28.42 -2.43 -3.63
C ALA A 650 -27.95 -3.79 -3.07
N LEU A 651 -27.38 -3.83 -1.86
CA LEU A 651 -27.07 -5.10 -1.18
C LEU A 651 -28.33 -5.92 -0.93
N TRP A 652 -29.42 -5.27 -0.51
CA TRP A 652 -30.72 -5.93 -0.31
C TRP A 652 -31.24 -6.56 -1.60
N LYS A 653 -31.13 -5.85 -2.73
CA LYS A 653 -31.50 -6.36 -4.05
C LYS A 653 -30.66 -7.57 -4.46
N ILE A 654 -29.36 -7.57 -4.15
CA ILE A 654 -28.50 -8.74 -4.39
C ILE A 654 -28.98 -9.93 -3.55
N ILE A 655 -29.30 -9.74 -2.27
CA ILE A 655 -29.82 -10.82 -1.40
C ILE A 655 -31.09 -11.42 -1.99
N CYS A 656 -32.05 -10.57 -2.37
CA CYS A 656 -33.33 -11.03 -2.91
C CYS A 656 -33.16 -11.75 -4.26
N LEU A 657 -32.28 -11.22 -5.12
CA LEU A 657 -31.94 -11.84 -6.40
C LEU A 657 -31.33 -13.23 -6.21
N GLU A 658 -30.33 -13.38 -5.33
CA GLU A 658 -29.67 -14.67 -5.11
C GLU A 658 -30.57 -15.68 -4.38
N ALA A 659 -31.55 -15.21 -3.61
CA ALA A 659 -32.55 -16.04 -2.97
C ALA A 659 -33.75 -16.38 -3.88
N ASP A 660 -33.80 -15.86 -5.11
CA ASP A 660 -34.97 -15.89 -6.00
C ASP A 660 -36.26 -15.44 -5.27
N ILE A 661 -36.18 -14.28 -4.60
CA ILE A 661 -37.29 -13.61 -3.89
C ILE A 661 -37.62 -12.31 -4.63
N SER A 662 -38.89 -12.11 -4.96
CA SER A 662 -39.37 -10.85 -5.55
C SER A 662 -39.73 -9.85 -4.46
N THR A 663 -39.23 -8.63 -4.58
CA THR A 663 -39.51 -7.49 -3.67
C THR A 663 -40.09 -6.31 -4.44
N ASN A 664 -40.74 -5.38 -3.74
CA ASN A 664 -41.26 -4.15 -4.36
C ASN A 664 -40.22 -3.02 -4.43
N LEU A 665 -39.13 -3.15 -3.66
CA LEU A 665 -37.92 -2.32 -3.66
C LEU A 665 -37.02 -2.62 -4.85
#